data_AF-A0A8T0PKW2-F1
#
_entry.id   AF-A0A8T0PKW2-F1
#
_cell.length_a   1.000
_cell.length_b   1.000
_cell.length_c   1.000
_cell.angle_alpha   90.00
_cell.angle_beta   90.00
_cell.angle_gamma   90.00
#
_symmetry.space_group_name_H-M   'P 1'
#
loop_
_entity.id
_entity.type
_entity.pdbx_description
1 polymer ?
#
loop_
_entity_poly.entity_id
_entity_poly.type
_entity_poly.pdbx_seq_one_letter_code
_entity_poly.pdbx_strand_id
1 'polypeptide(L)'
;MRKLFFSESACKETKLHSAPHSWLPLDRGGLSKSAAHASGGTSIESLMKMPEPAVLPHFKPADYVDILAQIHEELESCPPDERSCLFLLQFQVFRGLGEAKLSRRSLQSAWEKASTIHEKLIFGAWLKYEKKGEEAISDLLSSCGKCSQEFRLLDFVSQVSTGSHDMGYDEGSDEFRGSAVVHFRIRDDMIACDRRKLAALSTPLYAMLNGGFRESYLEVIDMSRNGISPIGMRAISKFSLSGRLPYLSADAILEMLDFANKFCCKGLKDACERKLASFVSSRQDAIDFMECALELGCSILAASCLQVLLNELPECLNDEQVVRIFSSANKQQRLTMVGNASFSLYCLLSEVSMSTNPTSDVTLSFLEKLVESASDSRQKQLALHQLACTRFLRKDYAEAEPLFSAAFSAGHLYSVVGLARLTSLRGNKHFALKLLDSVMSSRWPLGWMYQERALYLDGDSKLENLNKATELDPTLTYPYMFRAASLMKRQSVEAALMEINRILGFKLVLECLELRFCCYLALEDYRAALCDVQAILTLAPDYRMIGGRVAAKQLRMLVLENVEQSTTADCWMQLYDRWSSVDDIGSLSVIYQMLESDTSKGVLYFRQSLLLLRLNCPEAAMRSLQLAREHAASDHERLVYEGWILYDTGHCEEGLQKAEASIAIQRSFEAFFLKAYALADSSLEPSTSATVVSLLEDALRCPSDRLRKGQVRL
;
A
#
# COMPACT_ATOMS: atom_id res chain seq x y z
N MET A 1 -33.97 25.26 8.29
CA MET A 1 -32.51 25.33 8.55
C MET A 1 -32.05 26.55 9.37
N ARG A 2 -32.72 27.73 9.35
CA ARG A 2 -32.33 28.88 10.22
C ARG A 2 -32.22 28.57 11.74
N LYS A 3 -33.03 27.66 12.29
CA LYS A 3 -33.02 27.32 13.72
C LYS A 3 -31.84 26.44 14.19
N LEU A 4 -31.09 25.84 13.26
CA LEU A 4 -29.83 25.13 13.58
C LEU A 4 -28.62 26.06 13.61
N PHE A 5 -28.76 27.28 13.05
CA PHE A 5 -27.65 28.20 12.83
C PHE A 5 -27.83 29.57 13.52
N PHE A 6 -29.05 29.94 13.92
CA PHE A 6 -29.31 31.19 14.62
C PHE A 6 -30.49 31.06 15.61
N SER A 7 -30.20 31.06 16.90
CA SER A 7 -31.16 31.53 17.91
C SER A 7 -30.43 32.10 19.14
N GLU A 8 -30.47 33.42 19.27
CA GLU A 8 -30.53 34.08 20.58
C GLU A 8 -31.97 34.57 20.76
N SER A 9 -32.69 34.08 21.77
CA SER A 9 -33.71 34.90 22.44
C SER A 9 -34.02 34.38 23.85
N ALA A 10 -33.71 35.27 24.79
CA ALA A 10 -34.37 35.56 26.06
C ALA A 10 -35.01 34.44 26.89
N CYS A 11 -34.31 34.20 28.01
CA CYS A 11 -34.74 33.64 29.29
C CYS A 11 -36.20 33.93 29.71
N LYS A 12 -36.97 32.88 30.03
CA LYS A 12 -37.91 32.88 31.16
C LYS A 12 -37.87 31.51 31.85
N GLU A 13 -37.57 31.54 33.13
CA GLU A 13 -37.65 30.41 34.06
C GLU A 13 -39.09 29.90 34.18
N THR A 14 -39.25 28.58 34.21
CA THR A 14 -40.19 27.91 35.13
C THR A 14 -39.65 26.52 35.47
N LYS A 15 -39.40 26.32 36.76
CA LYS A 15 -39.10 25.03 37.42
C LYS A 15 -40.32 24.10 37.33
N LEU A 16 -40.10 22.79 37.16
CA LEU A 16 -40.41 21.74 38.15
C LEU A 16 -40.26 20.32 37.55
N HIS A 17 -39.34 19.57 38.17
CA HIS A 17 -39.29 18.13 38.52
C HIS A 17 -39.29 16.95 37.51
N SER A 18 -38.24 16.14 37.78
CA SER A 18 -38.15 14.67 37.93
C SER A 18 -37.99 13.78 36.69
N ALA A 19 -36.76 13.27 36.57
CA ALA A 19 -36.29 12.15 35.75
C ALA A 19 -36.54 10.80 36.47
N PRO A 20 -35.90 9.65 36.12
CA PRO A 20 -35.30 9.20 34.84
C PRO A 20 -35.71 7.74 34.49
N HIS A 21 -35.31 7.20 33.32
CA HIS A 21 -34.69 5.86 33.23
C HIS A 21 -33.81 5.75 31.98
N SER A 22 -32.51 5.63 32.23
CA SER A 22 -31.42 5.40 31.29
C SER A 22 -30.90 3.96 31.45
N TRP A 23 -30.52 3.30 30.36
CA TRP A 23 -29.59 2.17 30.42
C TRP A 23 -28.64 2.21 29.22
N LEU A 24 -27.36 2.46 29.49
CA LEU A 24 -26.18 1.67 29.06
C LEU A 24 -24.91 2.33 29.69
N PRO A 25 -23.86 1.55 30.04
CA PRO A 25 -22.94 1.89 31.12
C PRO A 25 -21.68 2.62 30.65
N LEU A 26 -21.26 3.57 31.50
CA LEU A 26 -19.93 4.14 31.60
C LEU A 26 -19.01 3.17 32.35
N ASP A 27 -17.73 3.15 31.96
CA ASP A 27 -16.65 2.92 32.92
C ASP A 27 -15.69 4.11 32.93
N ARG A 28 -15.31 4.52 34.13
CA ARG A 28 -14.64 5.79 34.48
C ARG A 28 -13.14 5.59 34.71
N GLY A 29 -12.34 6.56 34.27
CA GLY A 29 -10.95 6.74 34.69
C GLY A 29 -10.54 8.22 34.74
N GLY A 30 -10.60 8.79 35.96
CA GLY A 30 -10.09 10.08 36.47
C GLY A 30 -9.51 11.17 35.54
N LEU A 31 -10.23 12.30 35.43
CA LEU A 31 -9.69 13.61 35.05
C LEU A 31 -9.40 14.44 36.31
N SER A 32 -8.14 14.84 36.51
CA SER A 32 -7.75 15.87 37.47
C SER A 32 -7.99 17.27 36.90
N LYS A 33 -8.73 18.09 37.65
CA LYS A 33 -9.11 19.47 37.36
C LYS A 33 -7.90 20.42 37.29
N SER A 34 -7.88 21.28 36.28
CA SER A 34 -7.33 22.64 36.36
C SER A 34 -8.34 23.59 35.72
N ALA A 35 -8.59 24.71 36.40
CA ALA A 35 -9.76 25.56 36.26
C ALA A 35 -9.75 26.45 35.02
N ALA A 36 -10.95 26.65 34.48
CA ALA A 36 -11.30 27.56 33.41
C ALA A 36 -11.43 29.01 33.92
N HIS A 37 -11.14 29.97 33.04
CA HIS A 37 -11.98 31.15 32.82
C HIS A 37 -11.64 31.82 31.48
N ALA A 38 -12.53 31.67 30.50
CA ALA A 38 -12.88 32.71 29.53
C ALA A 38 -14.16 32.28 28.78
N SER A 39 -15.25 33.00 29.09
CA SER A 39 -16.45 33.33 28.31
C SER A 39 -17.04 32.33 27.31
N GLY A 40 -18.31 31.98 27.53
CA GLY A 40 -19.11 31.10 26.69
C GLY A 40 -19.23 31.55 25.24
N GLY A 41 -18.82 30.66 24.34
CA GLY A 41 -19.18 30.65 22.93
C GLY A 41 -19.55 29.22 22.54
N THR A 42 -20.82 28.96 22.25
CA THR A 42 -21.25 27.70 21.64
C THR A 42 -22.25 27.98 20.53
N SER A 43 -21.82 27.77 19.28
CA SER A 43 -22.58 27.01 18.25
C SER A 43 -21.87 26.90 16.89
N ILE A 44 -20.87 27.72 16.56
CA ILE A 44 -20.03 27.56 15.33
C ILE A 44 -18.54 27.34 15.66
N GLU A 45 -18.06 27.85 16.80
CA GLU A 45 -16.66 27.74 17.22
C GLU A 45 -16.16 26.30 17.39
N SER A 46 -17.04 25.35 17.76
CA SER A 46 -16.68 23.94 17.89
C SER A 46 -16.81 23.13 16.59
N LEU A 47 -17.51 23.66 15.58
CA LEU A 47 -17.82 22.93 14.34
C LEU A 47 -16.70 23.03 13.30
N MET A 48 -15.86 24.06 13.37
CA MET A 48 -14.74 24.29 12.45
C MET A 48 -13.41 24.53 13.18
N LYS A 49 -13.07 23.70 14.16
CA LYS A 49 -11.68 23.64 14.61
C LYS A 49 -10.89 22.99 13.47
N MET A 50 -10.22 23.82 12.68
CA MET A 50 -9.40 23.37 11.55
C MET A 50 -8.36 22.36 12.05
N PRO A 51 -8.34 21.12 11.53
CA PRO A 51 -7.31 20.18 11.89
C PRO A 51 -5.95 20.70 11.43
N GLU A 52 -4.96 20.59 12.31
CA GLU A 52 -3.58 20.83 11.92
C GLU A 52 -3.14 19.74 10.94
N PRO A 53 -2.25 20.04 9.97
CA PRO A 53 -1.75 19.04 9.02
C PRO A 53 -1.11 17.87 9.78
N ALA A 54 -1.34 16.63 9.36
CA ALA A 54 -0.67 15.48 9.98
C ALA A 54 0.85 15.49 9.69
N VAL A 55 1.63 14.82 10.55
CA VAL A 55 3.03 14.47 10.22
C VAL A 55 2.97 13.29 9.26
N LEU A 56 3.45 13.49 8.04
CA LEU A 56 3.37 12.49 6.97
C LEU A 56 4.43 11.41 7.18
N PRO A 57 4.08 10.11 7.16
CA PRO A 57 5.03 9.01 7.39
C PRO A 57 5.71 8.56 6.09
N HIS A 58 6.04 9.49 5.19
CA HIS A 58 6.61 9.19 3.88
C HIS A 58 8.04 9.73 3.79
N PHE A 59 8.83 9.17 2.86
CA PHE A 59 10.11 9.76 2.51
C PHE A 59 9.89 11.13 1.85
N LYS A 60 10.28 12.20 2.55
CA LYS A 60 10.10 13.58 2.08
C LYS A 60 11.43 14.34 2.04
N PRO A 61 12.24 14.15 0.99
CA PRO A 61 13.51 14.86 0.81
C PRO A 61 13.28 16.36 0.58
N ALA A 62 14.35 17.13 0.73
CA ALA A 62 14.35 18.57 0.42
C ALA A 62 14.26 18.83 -1.09
N ASP A 63 14.94 17.98 -1.86
CA ASP A 63 14.98 18.05 -3.32
C ASP A 63 14.67 16.67 -3.88
N TYR A 64 13.52 16.54 -4.52
CA TYR A 64 13.11 15.30 -5.16
C TYR A 64 13.85 15.05 -6.48
N VAL A 65 14.19 16.12 -7.20
CA VAL A 65 14.88 16.02 -8.51
C VAL A 65 16.29 15.48 -8.29
N ASP A 66 17.02 16.06 -7.34
CA ASP A 66 18.38 15.61 -7.01
C ASP A 66 18.41 14.13 -6.59
N ILE A 67 17.47 13.71 -5.73
CA ILE A 67 17.40 12.31 -5.26
C ILE A 67 17.06 11.37 -6.42
N LEU A 68 16.12 11.74 -7.30
CA LEU A 68 15.76 10.92 -8.46
C LEU A 68 16.91 10.83 -9.48
N ALA A 69 17.63 11.95 -9.71
CA ALA A 69 18.81 11.97 -10.56
C ALA A 69 19.92 11.07 -10.00
N GLN A 70 20.19 11.16 -8.70
CA GLN A 70 21.16 10.30 -8.01
C GLN A 70 20.78 8.82 -8.15
N ILE A 71 19.50 8.46 -7.92
CA ILE A 71 19.05 7.07 -8.07
C ILE A 71 19.21 6.60 -9.52
N HIS A 72 18.96 7.47 -10.50
CA HIS A 72 19.14 7.15 -11.91
C HIS A 72 20.62 6.85 -12.25
N GLU A 73 21.55 7.70 -11.81
CA GLU A 73 22.99 7.48 -11.99
C GLU A 73 23.48 6.20 -11.28
N GLU A 74 22.97 5.93 -10.08
CA GLU A 74 23.25 4.69 -9.35
C GLU A 74 22.71 3.46 -10.10
N LEU A 75 21.52 3.54 -10.70
CA LEU A 75 20.94 2.44 -11.49
C LEU A 75 21.78 2.10 -12.75
N GLU A 76 22.43 3.09 -13.36
CA GLU A 76 23.31 2.87 -14.51
C GLU A 76 24.63 2.17 -14.14
N SER A 77 25.13 2.42 -12.93
CA SER A 77 26.47 1.99 -12.49
C SER A 77 26.47 0.79 -11.53
N CYS A 78 25.36 0.53 -10.83
CA CYS A 78 25.26 -0.53 -9.83
C CYS A 78 25.28 -1.95 -10.44
N PRO A 79 25.73 -2.96 -9.67
CA PRO A 79 25.66 -4.35 -10.09
C PRO A 79 24.20 -4.84 -10.12
N PRO A 80 23.88 -5.88 -10.92
CA PRO A 80 22.49 -6.30 -11.14
C PRO A 80 21.72 -6.69 -9.87
N ASP A 81 22.40 -7.18 -8.85
CA ASP A 81 21.84 -7.63 -7.57
C ASP A 81 21.38 -6.48 -6.65
N GLU A 82 21.87 -5.26 -6.85
CA GLU A 82 21.46 -4.08 -6.06
C GLU A 82 20.30 -3.29 -6.68
N ARG A 83 19.99 -3.55 -7.96
CA ARG A 83 18.99 -2.79 -8.73
C ARG A 83 17.60 -2.82 -8.10
N SER A 84 17.18 -3.98 -7.59
CA SER A 84 15.86 -4.14 -6.98
C SER A 84 15.68 -3.23 -5.76
N CYS A 85 16.71 -3.11 -4.92
CA CYS A 85 16.72 -2.19 -3.78
C CYS A 85 16.66 -0.72 -4.20
N LEU A 86 17.36 -0.33 -5.26
CA LEU A 86 17.31 1.05 -5.79
C LEU A 86 15.92 1.40 -6.35
N PHE A 87 15.28 0.45 -7.04
CA PHE A 87 13.89 0.63 -7.47
C PHE A 87 12.92 0.69 -6.28
N LEU A 88 13.13 -0.08 -5.21
CA LEU A 88 12.34 0.06 -3.98
C LEU A 88 12.51 1.46 -3.35
N LEU A 89 13.72 2.01 -3.35
CA LEU A 89 13.94 3.39 -2.89
C LEU A 89 13.22 4.40 -3.78
N GLN A 90 13.32 4.26 -5.09
CA GLN A 90 12.62 5.13 -6.04
C GLN A 90 11.10 5.05 -5.86
N PHE A 91 10.55 3.86 -5.58
CA PHE A 91 9.15 3.68 -5.19
C PHE A 91 8.79 4.55 -3.98
N GLN A 92 9.63 4.57 -2.93
CA GLN A 92 9.40 5.38 -1.73
C GLN A 92 9.45 6.88 -2.01
N VAL A 93 10.31 7.32 -2.94
CA VAL A 93 10.39 8.72 -3.39
C VAL A 93 9.11 9.13 -4.12
N PHE A 94 8.65 8.31 -5.09
CA PHE A 94 7.39 8.58 -5.80
C PHE A 94 6.16 8.53 -4.90
N ARG A 95 6.15 7.62 -3.91
CA ARG A 95 5.14 7.58 -2.85
C ARG A 95 5.11 8.90 -2.07
N GLY A 96 6.26 9.44 -1.68
CA GLY A 96 6.37 10.75 -1.01
C GLY A 96 5.86 11.93 -1.83
N LEU A 97 5.97 11.85 -3.16
CA LEU A 97 5.40 12.83 -4.11
C LEU A 97 3.88 12.67 -4.33
N GLY A 98 3.31 11.52 -4.00
CA GLY A 98 1.93 11.18 -4.35
C GLY A 98 1.75 10.68 -5.79
N GLU A 99 2.82 10.23 -6.45
CA GLU A 99 2.81 9.72 -7.82
C GLU A 99 2.51 8.21 -7.86
N ALA A 100 1.22 7.85 -7.85
CA ALA A 100 0.76 6.46 -7.78
C ALA A 100 1.19 5.61 -9.00
N LYS A 101 1.14 6.16 -10.22
CA LYS A 101 1.53 5.42 -11.43
C LYS A 101 3.03 5.14 -11.47
N LEU A 102 3.85 6.15 -11.16
CA LEU A 102 5.32 6.02 -11.17
C LEU A 102 5.83 5.13 -10.04
N SER A 103 5.24 5.23 -8.85
CA SER A 103 5.56 4.30 -7.75
C SER A 103 5.30 2.85 -8.17
N ARG A 104 4.11 2.50 -8.69
CA ARG A 104 3.83 1.14 -9.18
C ARG A 104 4.80 0.65 -10.27
N ARG A 105 5.15 1.50 -11.24
CA ARG A 105 6.16 1.17 -12.27
C ARG A 105 7.53 0.87 -11.66
N SER A 106 7.93 1.65 -10.67
CA SER A 106 9.18 1.44 -9.95
C SER A 106 9.17 0.11 -9.18
N LEU A 107 8.06 -0.22 -8.51
CA LEU A 107 7.90 -1.51 -7.83
C LEU A 107 7.91 -2.70 -8.82
N GLN A 108 7.29 -2.54 -10.00
CA GLN A 108 7.34 -3.53 -11.08
C GLN A 108 8.80 -3.76 -11.52
N SER A 109 9.56 -2.68 -11.66
CA SER A 109 10.98 -2.74 -12.02
C SER A 109 11.81 -3.41 -10.92
N ALA A 110 11.48 -3.17 -9.64
CA ALA A 110 12.09 -3.87 -8.51
C ALA A 110 11.86 -5.39 -8.59
N TRP A 111 10.65 -5.82 -8.93
CA TRP A 111 10.32 -7.23 -9.11
C TRP A 111 11.04 -7.87 -10.30
N GLU A 112 11.07 -7.19 -11.45
CA GLU A 112 11.74 -7.69 -12.66
C GLU A 112 13.25 -7.82 -12.49
N LYS A 113 13.87 -6.89 -11.72
CA LYS A 113 15.31 -6.89 -11.44
C LYS A 113 15.68 -7.61 -10.15
N ALA A 114 14.73 -8.23 -9.45
CA ALA A 114 14.99 -9.00 -8.24
C ALA A 114 15.94 -10.17 -8.50
N SER A 115 17.00 -10.25 -7.70
CA SER A 115 18.08 -11.24 -7.88
C SER A 115 17.83 -12.53 -7.10
N THR A 116 17.02 -12.46 -6.04
CA THR A 116 16.69 -13.60 -5.18
C THR A 116 15.23 -14.02 -5.31
N ILE A 117 14.94 -15.28 -5.01
CA ILE A 117 13.57 -15.78 -4.95
C ILE A 117 12.75 -15.04 -3.88
N HIS A 118 13.38 -14.69 -2.75
CA HIS A 118 12.72 -13.97 -1.66
C HIS A 118 12.27 -12.58 -2.07
N GLU A 119 13.12 -11.82 -2.77
CA GLU A 119 12.75 -10.52 -3.34
C GLU A 119 11.60 -10.65 -4.34
N LYS A 120 11.64 -11.65 -5.23
CA LYS A 120 10.56 -11.90 -6.18
C LYS A 120 9.23 -12.21 -5.50
N LEU A 121 9.25 -13.02 -4.45
CA LEU A 121 8.06 -13.32 -3.64
C LEU A 121 7.50 -12.04 -2.98
N ILE A 122 8.38 -11.25 -2.35
CA ILE A 122 7.98 -10.02 -1.64
C ILE A 122 7.44 -8.97 -2.60
N PHE A 123 8.19 -8.62 -3.65
CA PHE A 123 7.73 -7.60 -4.61
C PHE A 123 6.53 -8.06 -5.42
N GLY A 124 6.40 -9.36 -5.72
CA GLY A 124 5.22 -9.91 -6.37
C GLY A 124 3.97 -9.78 -5.48
N ALA A 125 4.09 -10.13 -4.20
CA ALA A 125 3.02 -9.91 -3.22
C ALA A 125 2.71 -8.41 -3.01
N TRP A 126 3.73 -7.56 -3.05
CA TRP A 126 3.56 -6.11 -2.96
C TRP A 126 2.82 -5.56 -4.18
N LEU A 127 3.16 -5.97 -5.39
CA LEU A 127 2.42 -5.59 -6.59
C LEU A 127 0.97 -6.04 -6.51
N LYS A 128 0.71 -7.27 -6.06
CA LYS A 128 -0.65 -7.76 -5.79
C LYS A 128 -1.38 -6.88 -4.77
N TYR A 129 -0.68 -6.46 -3.71
CA TYR A 129 -1.21 -5.54 -2.70
C TYR A 129 -1.60 -4.19 -3.29
N GLU A 130 -0.73 -3.58 -4.10
CA GLU A 130 -0.95 -2.28 -4.75
C GLU A 130 -2.11 -2.31 -5.76
N LYS A 131 -2.43 -3.50 -6.27
CA LYS A 131 -3.54 -3.79 -7.18
C LYS A 131 -4.85 -4.12 -6.47
N LYS A 132 -4.92 -4.06 -5.13
CA LYS A 132 -6.18 -4.25 -4.40
C LYS A 132 -7.20 -3.19 -4.81
N GLY A 133 -8.36 -3.65 -5.24
CA GLY A 133 -9.36 -2.84 -5.98
C GLY A 133 -9.52 -3.28 -7.44
N GLU A 134 -8.61 -4.10 -7.97
CA GLU A 134 -8.74 -4.75 -9.28
C GLU A 134 -9.53 -6.08 -9.22
N GLU A 135 -10.05 -6.48 -8.06
CA GLU A 135 -10.89 -7.68 -7.91
C GLU A 135 -12.13 -7.63 -8.82
N ALA A 136 -12.71 -6.42 -8.96
CA ALA A 136 -13.83 -6.14 -9.87
C ALA A 136 -13.49 -6.33 -11.36
N ILE A 137 -12.20 -6.46 -11.70
CA ILE A 137 -11.71 -6.69 -13.07
C ILE A 137 -10.90 -8.00 -13.15
N SER A 138 -10.99 -8.87 -12.14
CA SER A 138 -10.31 -10.17 -12.13
C SER A 138 -10.69 -11.06 -13.31
N ASP A 139 -11.96 -10.96 -13.76
CA ASP A 139 -12.45 -11.61 -14.96
C ASP A 139 -11.72 -11.09 -16.22
N LEU A 140 -11.52 -9.78 -16.31
CA LEU A 140 -10.79 -9.14 -17.40
C LEU A 140 -9.32 -9.56 -17.42
N LEU A 141 -8.66 -9.55 -16.27
CA LEU A 141 -7.27 -9.96 -16.12
C LEU A 141 -7.07 -11.46 -16.39
N SER A 142 -8.06 -12.30 -16.04
CA SER A 142 -8.01 -13.74 -16.33
C SER A 142 -8.02 -14.07 -17.83
N SER A 143 -8.65 -13.19 -18.63
CA SER A 143 -8.67 -13.29 -20.10
C SER A 143 -7.36 -12.82 -20.75
N CYS A 144 -6.49 -12.14 -19.98
CA CYS A 144 -5.21 -11.62 -20.44
C CYS A 144 -4.11 -12.66 -20.22
N GLY A 145 -3.59 -13.25 -21.30
CA GLY A 145 -2.63 -14.35 -21.26
C GLY A 145 -1.35 -14.04 -20.46
N LYS A 146 -0.83 -12.81 -20.53
CA LYS A 146 0.36 -12.36 -19.78
C LYS A 146 0.04 -12.08 -18.30
N CYS A 147 -1.09 -11.45 -17.99
CA CYS A 147 -1.55 -11.22 -16.61
C CYS A 147 -1.68 -12.54 -15.83
N SER A 148 -2.23 -13.59 -16.46
CA SER A 148 -2.36 -14.91 -15.83
C SER A 148 -1.01 -15.55 -15.47
N GLN A 149 0.08 -15.17 -16.16
CA GLN A 149 1.43 -15.66 -15.89
C GLN A 149 2.12 -14.88 -14.77
N GLU A 150 1.97 -13.54 -14.70
CA GLU A 150 2.52 -12.73 -13.61
C GLU A 150 2.05 -13.20 -12.21
N PHE A 151 0.78 -13.60 -12.10
CA PHE A 151 0.21 -14.10 -10.84
C PHE A 151 0.45 -15.61 -10.60
N ARG A 152 0.65 -16.42 -11.64
CA ARG A 152 0.99 -17.86 -11.51
C ARG A 152 2.47 -18.09 -11.25
N LEU A 153 3.33 -17.12 -11.56
CA LEU A 153 4.78 -17.27 -11.42
C LEU A 153 5.23 -17.48 -9.98
N LEU A 154 4.41 -17.17 -8.97
CA LEU A 154 4.78 -17.41 -7.57
C LEU A 154 5.08 -18.88 -7.24
N ASP A 155 4.69 -19.86 -8.06
CA ASP A 155 5.02 -21.29 -7.90
C ASP A 155 6.52 -21.65 -8.16
N PHE A 156 7.42 -20.67 -7.95
CA PHE A 156 8.87 -20.74 -8.19
C PHE A 156 9.59 -21.75 -7.30
N VAL A 157 9.07 -22.05 -6.11
CA VAL A 157 9.78 -22.94 -5.17
C VAL A 157 9.89 -24.37 -5.71
N SER A 158 8.95 -24.77 -6.57
CA SER A 158 8.98 -26.07 -7.26
C SER A 158 10.03 -26.15 -8.39
N GLN A 159 10.55 -25.01 -8.87
CA GLN A 159 11.41 -24.91 -10.06
C GLN A 159 12.89 -24.68 -9.77
N VAL A 160 13.32 -24.66 -8.50
CA VAL A 160 14.75 -24.53 -8.15
C VAL A 160 15.48 -25.82 -8.57
N SER A 161 16.10 -25.76 -9.75
CA SER A 161 16.85 -26.85 -10.36
C SER A 161 18.11 -27.22 -9.57
N THR A 162 18.28 -28.52 -9.41
CA THR A 162 19.40 -29.24 -8.82
C THR A 162 20.73 -28.89 -9.48
N GLY A 163 21.63 -28.25 -8.73
CA GLY A 163 23.05 -28.47 -8.94
C GLY A 163 23.37 -29.90 -8.49
N SER A 164 23.58 -30.81 -9.45
CA SER A 164 24.12 -32.13 -9.16
C SER A 164 25.55 -31.95 -8.66
N HIS A 165 25.74 -31.84 -7.35
CA HIS A 165 27.03 -32.11 -6.75
C HIS A 165 27.24 -33.62 -6.84
N ASP A 166 27.97 -34.02 -7.87
CA ASP A 166 28.57 -35.33 -7.96
C ASP A 166 29.56 -35.43 -6.80
N MET A 167 29.20 -36.19 -5.76
CA MET A 167 30.06 -36.45 -4.62
C MET A 167 31.09 -37.49 -5.07
N GLY A 168 32.10 -37.03 -5.81
CA GLY A 168 33.32 -37.77 -6.07
C GLY A 168 34.08 -37.95 -4.75
N TYR A 169 33.76 -39.01 -4.01
CA TYR A 169 34.69 -39.53 -3.02
C TYR A 169 35.76 -40.29 -3.79
N ASP A 170 36.99 -39.79 -3.67
CA ASP A 170 38.21 -40.46 -4.10
C ASP A 170 38.20 -41.90 -3.55
N GLU A 171 38.30 -42.90 -4.43
CA GLU A 171 38.48 -44.31 -4.07
C GLU A 171 39.91 -44.50 -3.52
N GLY A 172 40.20 -43.85 -2.40
CA GLY A 172 41.36 -44.13 -1.58
C GLY A 172 41.09 -45.44 -0.84
N SER A 173 41.84 -46.48 -1.20
CA SER A 173 41.86 -47.79 -0.58
C SER A 173 42.11 -47.71 0.93
N ASP A 174 41.03 -47.72 1.72
CA ASP A 174 41.09 -48.02 3.15
C ASP A 174 40.35 -49.35 3.36
N GLU A 175 41.06 -50.36 3.89
CA GLU A 175 40.53 -51.71 4.14
C GLU A 175 39.41 -51.65 5.18
N PHE A 176 38.17 -51.39 4.74
CA PHE A 176 37.00 -51.44 5.61
C PHE A 176 36.76 -52.89 6.08
N ARG A 177 37.01 -53.16 7.38
CA ARG A 177 36.90 -54.51 8.01
C ARG A 177 35.52 -54.83 8.59
N GLY A 178 34.50 -54.00 8.40
CA GLY A 178 33.15 -54.22 8.95
C GLY A 178 32.17 -54.93 7.98
N SER A 179 31.04 -55.41 8.50
CA SER A 179 29.95 -55.99 7.69
C SER A 179 29.35 -54.96 6.72
N ALA A 180 29.04 -55.40 5.49
CA ALA A 180 28.42 -54.57 4.45
C ALA A 180 27.00 -54.09 4.83
N VAL A 181 26.31 -54.85 5.69
CA VAL A 181 24.98 -54.52 6.20
C VAL A 181 25.08 -54.14 7.67
N VAL A 182 24.41 -53.07 8.05
CA VAL A 182 24.22 -52.65 9.45
C VAL A 182 22.73 -52.69 9.78
N HIS A 183 22.38 -53.20 10.96
CA HIS A 183 21.00 -53.25 11.42
C HIS A 183 20.76 -52.14 12.45
N PHE A 184 19.77 -51.30 12.21
CA PHE A 184 19.33 -50.31 13.18
C PHE A 184 18.13 -50.84 13.95
N ARG A 185 18.26 -50.93 15.28
CA ARG A 185 17.16 -51.24 16.18
C ARG A 185 16.39 -49.96 16.48
N ILE A 186 15.09 -49.96 16.19
CA ILE A 186 14.17 -48.88 16.56
C ILE A 186 12.99 -49.51 17.27
N ARG A 187 12.95 -49.35 18.60
CA ARG A 187 12.02 -50.07 19.48
C ARG A 187 12.18 -51.58 19.25
N ASP A 188 11.11 -52.24 18.79
CA ASP A 188 11.10 -53.68 18.52
C ASP A 188 11.47 -54.03 17.06
N ASP A 189 11.59 -53.04 16.18
CA ASP A 189 11.90 -53.24 14.76
C ASP A 189 13.41 -53.26 14.50
N MET A 190 13.83 -54.16 13.61
CA MET A 190 15.21 -54.28 13.11
C MET A 190 15.25 -53.92 11.62
N ILE A 191 16.01 -52.90 11.25
CA ILE A 191 16.03 -52.35 9.89
C ILE A 191 17.43 -52.51 9.30
N ALA A 192 17.53 -53.34 8.26
CA ALA A 192 18.77 -53.56 7.53
C ALA A 192 19.05 -52.41 6.57
N CYS A 193 20.25 -51.84 6.65
CA CYS A 193 20.73 -50.76 5.80
C CYS A 193 22.08 -51.13 5.17
N ASP A 194 22.33 -50.69 3.94
CA ASP A 194 23.67 -50.73 3.35
C ASP A 194 24.58 -49.72 4.07
N ARG A 195 25.62 -50.22 4.73
CA ARG A 195 26.49 -49.41 5.59
C ARG A 195 27.23 -48.33 4.80
N ARG A 196 27.75 -48.66 3.62
CA ARG A 196 28.53 -47.73 2.79
C ARG A 196 27.65 -46.64 2.22
N LYS A 197 26.46 -46.99 1.72
CA LYS A 197 25.50 -46.03 1.16
C LYS A 197 24.95 -45.08 2.21
N LEU A 198 24.66 -45.59 3.41
CA LEU A 198 24.20 -44.74 4.50
C LEU A 198 25.31 -43.83 5.04
N ALA A 199 26.54 -44.34 5.16
CA ALA A 199 27.72 -43.56 5.51
C ALA A 199 27.99 -42.41 4.53
N ALA A 200 27.73 -42.62 3.23
CA ALA A 200 27.93 -41.61 2.19
C ALA A 200 26.96 -40.42 2.27
N LEU A 201 25.91 -40.48 3.09
CA LEU A 201 24.96 -39.36 3.23
C LEU A 201 25.57 -38.14 3.93
N SER A 202 26.57 -38.33 4.80
CA SER A 202 27.22 -37.24 5.53
C SER A 202 28.53 -37.66 6.21
N THR A 203 29.41 -36.70 6.48
CA THR A 203 30.65 -36.94 7.22
C THR A 203 30.41 -37.49 8.65
N PRO A 204 29.41 -37.03 9.43
CA PRO A 204 29.09 -37.64 10.72
C PRO A 204 28.69 -39.11 10.62
N LEU A 205 27.87 -39.48 9.64
CA LEU A 205 27.48 -40.87 9.44
C LEU A 205 28.66 -41.72 8.96
N TYR A 206 29.51 -41.17 8.11
CA TYR A 206 30.75 -41.83 7.72
C TYR A 206 31.63 -42.14 8.94
N ALA A 207 31.86 -41.15 9.81
CA ALA A 207 32.65 -41.34 11.00
C ALA A 207 32.04 -42.40 11.94
N MET A 208 30.72 -42.37 12.14
CA MET A 208 30.00 -43.33 12.98
C MET A 208 30.04 -44.75 12.44
N LEU A 209 29.84 -44.94 11.13
CA LEU A 209 29.64 -46.26 10.53
C LEU A 209 30.92 -46.88 9.99
N ASN A 210 31.83 -46.05 9.49
CA ASN A 210 33.06 -46.47 8.81
C ASN A 210 34.33 -45.86 9.42
N GLY A 211 34.23 -44.97 10.41
CA GLY A 211 35.38 -44.37 11.09
C GLY A 211 35.79 -45.11 12.36
N GLY A 212 36.49 -44.41 13.26
CA GLY A 212 37.07 -44.97 14.48
C GLY A 212 36.13 -45.07 15.70
N PHE A 213 34.82 -44.85 15.53
CA PHE A 213 33.85 -44.91 16.62
C PHE A 213 33.47 -46.36 16.97
N ARG A 214 32.90 -46.60 18.17
CA ARG A 214 32.53 -47.96 18.61
C ARG A 214 31.48 -48.59 17.69
N GLU A 215 30.57 -47.76 17.18
CA GLU A 215 29.48 -48.09 16.28
C GLU A 215 29.96 -48.68 14.95
N SER A 216 31.19 -48.39 14.50
CA SER A 216 31.71 -48.90 13.24
C SER A 216 31.98 -50.42 13.27
N TYR A 217 32.18 -50.98 14.48
CA TYR A 217 32.40 -52.41 14.70
C TYR A 217 31.13 -53.18 15.10
N LEU A 218 29.99 -52.51 15.28
CA LEU A 218 28.73 -53.14 15.67
C LEU A 218 27.89 -53.53 14.46
N GLU A 219 27.35 -54.75 14.44
CA GLU A 219 26.36 -55.17 13.44
C GLU A 219 24.96 -54.62 13.73
N VAL A 220 24.68 -54.31 15.00
CA VAL A 220 23.41 -53.75 15.47
C VAL A 220 23.65 -52.46 16.23
N ILE A 221 23.05 -51.36 15.76
CA ILE A 221 23.10 -50.03 16.39
C ILE A 221 21.69 -49.66 16.86
N ASP A 222 21.54 -49.26 18.13
CA ASP A 222 20.24 -48.85 18.67
C ASP A 222 20.01 -47.35 18.45
N MET A 223 18.93 -47.02 17.71
CA MET A 223 18.51 -45.64 17.39
C MET A 223 17.15 -45.31 18.00
N SER A 224 16.65 -46.12 18.93
CA SER A 224 15.29 -45.96 19.50
C SER A 224 15.05 -44.63 20.20
N ARG A 225 16.11 -43.93 20.62
CA ARG A 225 16.06 -42.63 21.30
C ARG A 225 16.33 -41.44 20.36
N ASN A 226 16.38 -41.69 19.05
CA ASN A 226 16.78 -40.67 18.08
C ASN A 226 15.62 -39.99 17.36
N GLY A 227 14.37 -40.20 17.80
CA GLY A 227 13.20 -39.51 17.25
C GLY A 227 12.75 -40.02 15.87
N ILE A 228 13.41 -41.05 15.32
CA ILE A 228 13.08 -41.62 14.01
C ILE A 228 12.22 -42.88 14.17
N SER A 229 11.11 -42.95 13.43
CA SER A 229 10.27 -44.16 13.39
C SER A 229 10.87 -45.27 12.52
N PRO A 230 10.39 -46.53 12.66
CA PRO A 230 10.78 -47.60 11.75
C PRO A 230 10.45 -47.31 10.28
N ILE A 231 9.37 -46.57 10.02
CA ILE A 231 8.98 -46.15 8.67
C ILE A 231 9.99 -45.14 8.13
N GLY A 232 10.33 -44.11 8.93
CA GLY A 232 11.31 -43.09 8.57
C GLY A 232 12.69 -43.68 8.29
N MET A 233 13.18 -44.60 9.13
CA MET A 233 14.49 -45.21 8.92
C MET A 233 14.54 -46.13 7.70
N ARG A 234 13.47 -46.89 7.41
CA ARG A 234 13.36 -47.65 6.14
C ARG A 234 13.37 -46.70 4.94
N ALA A 235 12.73 -45.54 5.05
CA ALA A 235 12.73 -44.54 3.99
C ALA A 235 14.11 -43.90 3.78
N ILE A 236 14.84 -43.58 4.85
CA ILE A 236 16.24 -43.12 4.77
C ILE A 236 17.12 -44.18 4.11
N SER A 237 16.94 -45.46 4.45
CA SER A 237 17.67 -46.55 3.80
C SER A 237 17.35 -46.65 2.30
N LYS A 238 16.12 -46.39 1.87
CA LYS A 238 15.77 -46.36 0.44
C LYS A 238 16.33 -45.11 -0.25
N PHE A 239 16.35 -43.98 0.46
CA PHE A 239 16.92 -42.73 -0.02
C PHE A 239 18.43 -42.86 -0.24
N SER A 240 19.17 -43.49 0.68
CA SER A 240 20.62 -43.68 0.52
C SER A 240 21.00 -44.52 -0.72
N LEU A 241 20.07 -45.36 -1.20
CA LEU A 241 20.24 -46.16 -2.41
C LEU A 241 19.85 -45.44 -3.69
N SER A 242 18.78 -44.65 -3.66
CA SER A 242 18.13 -44.11 -4.87
C SER A 242 18.22 -42.60 -5.03
N GLY A 243 18.57 -41.88 -3.97
CA GLY A 243 18.50 -40.41 -3.90
C GLY A 243 17.08 -39.83 -3.97
N ARG A 244 16.03 -40.68 -3.92
CA ARG A 244 14.63 -40.26 -4.04
C ARG A 244 13.83 -40.63 -2.80
N LEU A 245 12.97 -39.72 -2.36
CA LEU A 245 12.07 -39.96 -1.24
C LEU A 245 10.88 -40.84 -1.69
N PRO A 246 10.49 -41.85 -0.89
CA PRO A 246 9.26 -42.58 -1.12
C PRO A 246 8.02 -41.73 -0.79
N TYR A 247 6.84 -42.20 -1.19
CA TYR A 247 5.58 -41.54 -0.84
C TYR A 247 5.28 -41.76 0.65
N LEU A 248 5.24 -40.67 1.42
CA LEU A 248 5.14 -40.67 2.89
C LEU A 248 4.22 -39.54 3.37
N SER A 249 3.72 -39.65 4.60
CA SER A 249 3.02 -38.57 5.31
C SER A 249 3.97 -37.44 5.71
N ALA A 250 3.43 -36.26 5.99
CA ALA A 250 4.21 -35.12 6.46
C ALA A 250 5.01 -35.45 7.74
N ASP A 251 4.39 -36.12 8.71
CA ASP A 251 5.04 -36.51 9.97
C ASP A 251 6.28 -37.37 9.74
N ALA A 252 6.20 -38.38 8.87
CA ALA A 252 7.34 -39.24 8.57
C ALA A 252 8.48 -38.46 7.88
N ILE A 253 8.16 -37.44 7.09
CA ILE A 253 9.16 -36.59 6.42
C ILE A 253 9.77 -35.60 7.41
N LEU A 254 9.00 -35.09 8.38
CA LEU A 254 9.51 -34.26 9.48
C LEU A 254 10.51 -35.05 10.34
N GLU A 255 10.21 -36.30 10.67
CA GLU A 255 11.15 -37.17 11.38
C GLU A 255 12.45 -37.38 10.58
N MET A 256 12.34 -37.59 9.26
CA MET A 256 13.49 -37.71 8.37
C MET A 256 14.29 -36.42 8.26
N LEU A 257 13.62 -35.27 8.31
CA LEU A 257 14.24 -33.95 8.30
C LEU A 257 15.01 -33.68 9.59
N ASP A 258 14.44 -34.03 10.75
CA ASP A 258 15.13 -33.94 12.05
C ASP A 258 16.38 -34.84 12.06
N PHE A 259 16.25 -36.08 11.59
CA PHE A 259 17.38 -36.97 11.39
C PHE A 259 18.44 -36.34 10.47
N ALA A 260 18.03 -35.78 9.33
CA ALA A 260 18.95 -35.18 8.38
C ALA A 260 19.71 -33.99 8.99
N ASN A 261 19.05 -33.16 9.80
CA ASN A 261 19.70 -32.06 10.51
C ASN A 261 20.67 -32.59 11.57
N LYS A 262 20.24 -33.55 12.40
CA LYS A 262 21.05 -34.13 13.48
C LYS A 262 22.35 -34.78 12.97
N PHE A 263 22.27 -35.41 11.80
CA PHE A 263 23.41 -36.10 11.18
C PHE A 263 24.03 -35.30 10.01
N CYS A 264 23.66 -34.04 9.82
CA CYS A 264 24.17 -33.16 8.76
C CYS A 264 24.07 -33.74 7.33
N CYS A 265 23.00 -34.47 7.03
CA CYS A 265 22.74 -35.08 5.72
C CYS A 265 22.13 -34.06 4.75
N LYS A 266 22.96 -33.21 4.13
CA LYS A 266 22.50 -32.10 3.28
C LYS A 266 21.55 -32.54 2.16
N GLY A 267 21.91 -33.58 1.39
CA GLY A 267 21.06 -34.05 0.29
C GLY A 267 19.71 -34.62 0.75
N LEU A 268 19.68 -35.29 1.92
CA LEU A 268 18.43 -35.77 2.52
C LEU A 268 17.58 -34.60 3.04
N LYS A 269 18.22 -33.62 3.69
CA LYS A 269 17.55 -32.39 4.17
C LYS A 269 16.86 -31.67 3.02
N ASP A 270 17.59 -31.37 1.95
CA ASP A 270 17.07 -30.65 0.78
C ASP A 270 15.90 -31.39 0.12
N ALA A 271 15.94 -32.73 0.09
CA ALA A 271 14.86 -33.54 -0.45
C ALA A 271 13.62 -33.52 0.45
N CYS A 272 13.79 -33.65 1.77
CA CYS A 272 12.69 -33.60 2.73
C CYS A 272 12.02 -32.24 2.71
N GLU A 273 12.83 -31.18 2.67
CA GLU A 273 12.37 -29.80 2.64
C GLU A 273 11.52 -29.50 1.40
N ARG A 274 11.98 -29.88 0.21
CA ARG A 274 11.20 -29.75 -1.03
C ARG A 274 9.90 -30.55 -1.00
N LYS A 275 9.91 -31.72 -0.35
CA LYS A 275 8.71 -32.55 -0.24
C LYS A 275 7.68 -31.94 0.73
N LEU A 276 8.13 -31.38 1.86
CA LEU A 276 7.27 -30.64 2.79
C LEU A 276 6.73 -29.36 2.16
N ALA A 277 7.55 -28.64 1.40
CA ALA A 277 7.12 -27.47 0.64
C ALA A 277 5.93 -27.78 -0.28
N SER A 278 5.91 -28.96 -0.91
CA SER A 278 4.78 -29.39 -1.75
C SER A 278 3.47 -29.69 -0.99
N PHE A 279 3.51 -29.74 0.34
CA PHE A 279 2.31 -29.88 1.17
C PHE A 279 1.75 -28.54 1.64
N VAL A 280 2.48 -27.43 1.46
CA VAL A 280 2.02 -26.10 1.88
C VAL A 280 1.02 -25.57 0.86
N SER A 281 -0.28 -25.59 1.21
CA SER A 281 -1.35 -25.20 0.29
C SER A 281 -2.33 -24.17 0.86
N SER A 282 -2.42 -24.08 2.18
CA SER A 282 -3.31 -23.20 2.91
C SER A 282 -2.56 -22.36 3.95
N ARG A 283 -3.21 -21.29 4.45
CA ARG A 283 -2.69 -20.50 5.58
C ARG A 283 -2.33 -21.37 6.78
N GLN A 284 -3.16 -22.35 7.13
CA GLN A 284 -2.91 -23.22 8.28
C GLN A 284 -1.66 -24.07 8.05
N ASP A 285 -1.50 -24.68 6.87
CA ASP A 285 -0.28 -25.43 6.53
C ASP A 285 0.95 -24.53 6.63
N ALA A 286 0.86 -23.30 6.13
CA ALA A 286 1.95 -22.34 6.16
C ALA A 286 2.36 -21.99 7.60
N ILE A 287 1.38 -21.80 8.50
CA ILE A 287 1.64 -21.55 9.93
C ILE A 287 2.29 -22.78 10.57
N ASP A 288 1.70 -23.96 10.39
CA ASP A 288 2.15 -25.21 11.01
C ASP A 288 3.59 -25.58 10.59
N PHE A 289 3.93 -25.37 9.32
CA PHE A 289 5.27 -25.66 8.81
C PHE A 289 6.30 -24.53 9.02
N MET A 290 5.87 -23.27 9.16
CA MET A 290 6.82 -22.14 9.28
C MET A 290 7.66 -22.24 10.55
N GLU A 291 7.06 -22.52 11.71
CA GLU A 291 7.81 -22.60 12.98
C GLU A 291 8.91 -23.67 12.89
N CYS A 292 8.57 -24.87 12.38
CA CYS A 292 9.52 -25.93 12.11
C CYS A 292 10.61 -25.52 11.11
N ALA A 293 10.23 -24.83 10.02
CA ALA A 293 11.17 -24.36 9.02
C ALA A 293 12.20 -23.38 9.60
N LEU A 294 11.76 -22.48 10.48
CA LEU A 294 12.61 -21.50 11.15
C LEU A 294 13.54 -22.15 12.19
N GLU A 295 13.04 -23.14 12.95
CA GLU A 295 13.85 -23.88 13.94
C GLU A 295 14.94 -24.74 13.27
N LEU A 296 14.59 -25.42 12.18
CA LEU A 296 15.48 -26.34 11.47
C LEU A 296 16.32 -25.66 10.38
N GLY A 297 16.17 -24.35 10.16
CA GLY A 297 16.92 -23.60 9.15
C GLY A 297 16.64 -24.09 7.73
N CYS A 298 15.36 -24.26 7.39
CA CYS A 298 14.86 -24.73 6.10
C CYS A 298 14.32 -23.55 5.27
N SER A 299 15.16 -22.99 4.39
CA SER A 299 14.85 -21.79 3.61
C SER A 299 13.84 -21.98 2.49
N ILE A 300 13.84 -23.13 1.80
CA ILE A 300 12.88 -23.51 0.75
C ILE A 300 11.49 -23.72 1.36
N LEU A 301 11.40 -24.42 2.50
CA LEU A 301 10.13 -24.62 3.20
C LEU A 301 9.60 -23.28 3.73
N ALA A 302 10.47 -22.48 4.38
CA ALA A 302 10.10 -21.16 4.88
C ALA A 302 9.64 -20.22 3.75
N ALA A 303 10.31 -20.24 2.59
CA ALA A 303 9.88 -19.46 1.42
C ALA A 303 8.50 -19.89 0.89
N SER A 304 8.19 -21.19 0.91
CA SER A 304 6.88 -21.72 0.50
C SER A 304 5.77 -21.27 1.45
N CYS A 305 6.02 -21.36 2.77
CA CYS A 305 5.10 -20.84 3.77
C CYS A 305 4.91 -19.33 3.62
N LEU A 306 6.00 -18.59 3.44
CA LEU A 306 5.96 -17.15 3.25
C LEU A 306 5.12 -16.75 2.04
N GLN A 307 5.28 -17.46 0.91
CA GLN A 307 4.51 -17.22 -0.31
C GLN A 307 3.00 -17.30 -0.05
N VAL A 308 2.53 -18.34 0.64
CA VAL A 308 1.11 -18.50 0.97
C VAL A 308 0.63 -17.35 1.87
N LEU A 309 1.39 -17.01 2.91
CA LEU A 309 1.04 -15.93 3.83
C LEU A 309 0.97 -14.57 3.12
N LEU A 310 1.98 -14.24 2.31
CA LEU A 310 2.02 -12.95 1.60
C LEU A 310 0.93 -12.84 0.52
N ASN A 311 0.52 -13.96 -0.08
CA ASN A 311 -0.57 -13.98 -1.05
C ASN A 311 -1.93 -13.63 -0.45
N GLU A 312 -2.10 -13.78 0.86
CA GLU A 312 -3.35 -13.50 1.57
C GLU A 312 -3.29 -12.18 2.35
N LEU A 313 -2.37 -11.28 2.02
CA LEU A 313 -2.41 -9.92 2.55
C LEU A 313 -3.70 -9.22 2.06
N PRO A 314 -4.37 -8.36 2.88
CA PRO A 314 -4.00 -8.01 4.26
C PRO A 314 -4.64 -8.98 5.26
N GLU A 315 -5.53 -9.87 4.82
CA GLU A 315 -6.37 -10.72 5.67
C GLU A 315 -5.55 -11.63 6.59
N CYS A 316 -4.37 -12.07 6.14
CA CYS A 316 -3.47 -12.89 6.94
C CYS A 316 -2.94 -12.15 8.19
N LEU A 317 -2.87 -10.81 8.18
CA LEU A 317 -2.41 -10.04 9.33
C LEU A 317 -3.46 -9.86 10.42
N ASN A 318 -4.70 -10.33 10.18
CA ASN A 318 -5.71 -10.45 11.22
C ASN A 318 -5.53 -11.70 12.08
N ASP A 319 -4.68 -12.64 11.66
CA ASP A 319 -4.37 -13.86 12.39
C ASP A 319 -3.20 -13.64 13.35
N GLU A 320 -3.44 -13.82 14.66
CA GLU A 320 -2.45 -13.61 15.71
C GLU A 320 -1.21 -14.52 15.56
N GLN A 321 -1.36 -15.72 15.00
CA GLN A 321 -0.24 -16.64 14.81
C GLN A 321 0.69 -16.15 13.69
N VAL A 322 0.11 -15.64 12.60
CA VAL A 322 0.87 -15.03 11.48
C VAL A 322 1.61 -13.79 11.97
N VAL A 323 0.92 -12.91 12.71
CA VAL A 323 1.55 -11.74 13.32
C VAL A 323 2.70 -12.16 14.22
N ARG A 324 2.49 -13.15 15.09
CA ARG A 324 3.53 -13.66 16.00
C ARG A 324 4.76 -14.12 15.23
N ILE A 325 4.60 -14.93 14.18
CA ILE A 325 5.70 -15.41 13.32
C ILE A 325 6.58 -14.25 12.85
N PHE A 326 5.98 -13.20 12.28
CA PHE A 326 6.73 -12.06 11.76
C PHE A 326 7.30 -11.16 12.87
N SER A 327 6.55 -10.92 13.93
CA SER A 327 6.92 -10.04 15.04
C SER A 327 8.02 -10.63 15.93
N SER A 328 8.01 -11.94 16.20
CA SER A 328 8.99 -12.59 17.07
C SER A 328 10.24 -13.08 16.35
N ALA A 329 10.28 -13.03 15.02
CA ALA A 329 11.41 -13.51 14.24
C ALA A 329 12.72 -12.80 14.62
N ASN A 330 13.69 -13.59 15.09
CA ASN A 330 15.05 -13.12 15.35
C ASN A 330 15.86 -12.99 14.04
N LYS A 331 17.09 -12.48 14.12
CA LYS A 331 17.94 -12.26 12.93
C LYS A 331 18.18 -13.53 12.10
N GLN A 332 18.41 -14.68 12.75
CA GLN A 332 18.67 -15.95 12.06
C GLN A 332 17.41 -16.52 11.41
N GLN A 333 16.27 -16.40 12.09
CA GLN A 333 14.97 -16.80 11.57
C GLN A 333 14.58 -15.96 10.35
N ARG A 334 14.79 -14.63 10.40
CA ARG A 334 14.60 -13.74 9.25
C ARG A 334 15.48 -14.13 8.06
N LEU A 335 16.76 -14.44 8.31
CA LEU A 335 17.67 -14.91 7.26
C LEU A 335 17.19 -16.22 6.62
N THR A 336 16.62 -17.13 7.41
CA THR A 336 16.04 -18.38 6.91
C THR A 336 14.78 -18.12 6.08
N MET A 337 13.93 -17.21 6.53
CA MET A 337 12.63 -16.90 5.91
C MET A 337 12.75 -16.12 4.59
N VAL A 338 13.62 -15.10 4.57
CA VAL A 338 13.70 -14.12 3.47
C VAL A 338 15.11 -13.83 2.98
N GLY A 339 16.12 -14.56 3.46
CA GLY A 339 17.51 -14.25 3.13
C GLY A 339 17.86 -12.80 3.50
N ASN A 340 18.51 -12.10 2.56
CA ASN A 340 18.87 -10.69 2.74
C ASN A 340 17.71 -9.71 2.52
N ALA A 341 16.53 -10.18 2.09
CA ALA A 341 15.37 -9.34 1.77
C ALA A 341 14.53 -8.96 3.01
N SER A 342 15.12 -8.97 4.20
CA SER A 342 14.42 -8.63 5.46
C SER A 342 13.85 -7.21 5.43
N PHE A 343 14.62 -6.24 4.95
CA PHE A 343 14.14 -4.86 4.84
C PHE A 343 12.91 -4.76 3.93
N SER A 344 12.97 -5.36 2.73
CA SER A 344 11.86 -5.37 1.78
C SER A 344 10.60 -6.01 2.35
N LEU A 345 10.73 -7.13 3.09
CA LEU A 345 9.60 -7.79 3.75
C LEU A 345 8.93 -6.85 4.76
N TYR A 346 9.69 -6.32 5.72
CA TYR A 346 9.11 -5.47 6.76
C TYR A 346 8.68 -4.10 6.23
N CYS A 347 9.22 -3.65 5.09
CA CYS A 347 8.74 -2.46 4.42
C CYS A 347 7.32 -2.72 3.88
N LEU A 348 7.10 -3.81 3.14
CA LEU A 348 5.76 -4.25 2.72
C LEU A 348 4.81 -4.41 3.91
N LEU A 349 5.16 -5.21 4.92
CA LEU A 349 4.28 -5.49 6.06
C LEU A 349 3.92 -4.21 6.85
N SER A 350 4.88 -3.29 6.99
CA SER A 350 4.63 -1.98 7.62
C SER A 350 3.66 -1.14 6.80
N GLU A 351 3.84 -1.04 5.48
CA GLU A 351 2.92 -0.33 4.60
C GLU A 351 1.49 -0.90 4.66
N VAL A 352 1.36 -2.23 4.60
CA VAL A 352 0.04 -2.90 4.72
C VAL A 352 -0.61 -2.58 6.06
N SER A 353 0.11 -2.78 7.16
CA SER A 353 -0.46 -2.57 8.49
C SER A 353 -0.76 -1.09 8.78
N MET A 354 0.08 -0.15 8.31
CA MET A 354 -0.15 1.30 8.45
C MET A 354 -1.40 1.76 7.70
N SER A 355 -1.66 1.21 6.51
CA SER A 355 -2.88 1.54 5.76
C SER A 355 -4.16 0.99 6.40
N THR A 356 -4.05 -0.11 7.15
CA THR A 356 -5.18 -0.74 7.86
C THR A 356 -5.45 -0.05 9.19
N ASN A 357 -4.44 0.06 10.05
CA ASN A 357 -4.51 0.77 11.32
C ASN A 357 -3.11 1.23 11.76
N PRO A 358 -2.75 2.51 11.53
CA PRO A 358 -1.42 3.02 11.84
C PRO A 358 -1.14 3.12 13.34
N THR A 359 -2.13 2.93 14.20
CA THR A 359 -1.96 2.99 15.66
C THR A 359 -1.92 1.61 16.33
N SER A 360 -1.98 0.52 15.56
CA SER A 360 -1.99 -0.84 16.11
C SER A 360 -0.63 -1.30 16.66
N ASP A 361 -0.65 -2.26 17.60
CA ASP A 361 0.59 -2.89 18.11
C ASP A 361 1.29 -3.72 17.01
N VAL A 362 0.53 -4.26 16.06
CA VAL A 362 1.04 -4.98 14.89
C VAL A 362 1.91 -4.07 14.03
N THR A 363 1.41 -2.88 13.68
CA THR A 363 2.16 -1.89 12.89
C THR A 363 3.46 -1.48 13.56
N LEU A 364 3.40 -1.24 14.87
CA LEU A 364 4.55 -0.86 15.66
C LEU A 364 5.60 -1.97 15.68
N SER A 365 5.19 -3.23 15.86
CA SER A 365 6.10 -4.38 15.83
C SER A 365 6.78 -4.57 14.47
N PHE A 366 6.03 -4.41 13.37
CA PHE A 366 6.62 -4.50 12.02
C PHE A 366 7.57 -3.35 11.71
N LEU A 367 7.25 -2.13 12.16
CA LEU A 367 8.14 -0.97 12.00
C LEU A 367 9.43 -1.11 12.85
N GLU A 368 9.35 -1.69 14.05
CA GLU A 368 10.54 -2.04 14.84
C GLU A 368 11.43 -3.04 14.08
N LYS A 369 10.83 -4.07 13.49
CA LYS A 369 11.55 -5.03 12.64
C LYS A 369 12.11 -4.40 11.37
N LEU A 370 11.43 -3.40 10.79
CA LEU A 370 11.92 -2.62 9.66
C LEU A 370 13.19 -1.84 10.04
N VAL A 371 13.18 -1.15 11.19
CA VAL A 371 14.35 -0.43 11.73
C VAL A 371 15.50 -1.39 11.99
N GLU A 372 15.25 -2.55 12.60
CA GLU A 372 16.27 -3.58 12.82
C GLU A 372 16.86 -4.13 11.51
N SER A 373 16.10 -4.12 10.42
CA SER A 373 16.50 -4.68 9.13
C SER A 373 17.23 -3.67 8.22
N ALA A 374 17.21 -2.39 8.56
CA ALA A 374 17.78 -1.33 7.74
C ALA A 374 19.32 -1.38 7.72
N SER A 375 19.90 -1.60 6.54
CA SER A 375 21.35 -1.72 6.36
C SER A 375 22.03 -0.36 6.11
N ASP A 376 21.43 0.48 5.26
CA ASP A 376 22.00 1.75 4.81
C ASP A 376 21.31 2.99 5.41
N SER A 377 21.88 4.17 5.13
CA SER A 377 21.38 5.44 5.65
C SER A 377 19.98 5.78 5.14
N ARG A 378 19.67 5.52 3.87
CA ARG A 378 18.37 5.85 3.23
C ARG A 378 17.26 4.97 3.78
N GLN A 379 17.55 3.69 3.98
CA GLN A 379 16.66 2.76 4.67
C GLN A 379 16.39 3.18 6.11
N LYS A 380 17.43 3.58 6.86
CA LYS A 380 17.28 4.06 8.25
C LYS A 380 16.45 5.34 8.32
N GLN A 381 16.66 6.28 7.41
CA GLN A 381 15.89 7.52 7.32
C GLN A 381 14.38 7.24 7.26
N LEU A 382 13.95 6.38 6.33
CA LEU A 382 12.55 6.01 6.17
C LEU A 382 12.02 5.24 7.38
N ALA A 383 12.70 4.15 7.77
CA ALA A 383 12.24 3.25 8.82
C ALA A 383 12.07 3.96 10.17
N LEU A 384 13.07 4.75 10.58
CA LEU A 384 13.02 5.51 11.83
C LEU A 384 11.93 6.57 11.79
N HIS A 385 11.74 7.25 10.65
CA HIS A 385 10.72 8.27 10.50
C HIS A 385 9.30 7.68 10.57
N GLN A 386 9.05 6.55 9.92
CA GLN A 386 7.75 5.86 9.95
C GLN A 386 7.41 5.37 11.37
N LEU A 387 8.38 4.75 12.06
CA LEU A 387 8.19 4.33 13.45
C LEU A 387 7.92 5.53 14.37
N ALA A 388 8.67 6.62 14.20
CA ALA A 388 8.46 7.85 14.97
C ALA A 388 7.06 8.45 14.74
N CYS A 389 6.58 8.48 13.49
CA CYS A 389 5.23 8.95 13.17
C CYS A 389 4.16 8.09 13.85
N THR A 390 4.30 6.76 13.81
CA THR A 390 3.37 5.84 14.46
C THR A 390 3.32 6.04 15.98
N ARG A 391 4.48 6.12 16.64
CA ARG A 391 4.58 6.41 18.08
C ARG A 391 3.98 7.78 18.41
N PHE A 392 4.22 8.79 17.58
CA PHE A 392 3.65 10.12 17.75
C PHE A 392 2.11 10.10 17.65
N LEU A 393 1.55 9.38 16.68
CA LEU A 393 0.09 9.22 16.51
C LEU A 393 -0.54 8.51 17.71
N ARG A 394 0.14 7.51 18.29
CA ARG A 394 -0.26 6.83 19.54
C ARG A 394 -0.09 7.67 20.80
N LYS A 395 0.53 8.86 20.70
CA LYS A 395 0.89 9.75 21.80
C LYS A 395 1.99 9.20 22.73
N ASP A 396 2.78 8.25 22.23
CA ASP A 396 3.98 7.71 22.89
C ASP A 396 5.16 8.69 22.72
N TYR A 397 5.00 9.92 23.20
CA TYR A 397 5.89 11.04 22.88
C TYR A 397 7.34 10.86 23.36
N ALA A 398 7.55 10.14 24.46
CA ALA A 398 8.87 9.86 24.99
C ALA A 398 9.68 8.93 24.07
N GLU A 399 9.02 7.96 23.44
CA GLU A 399 9.64 7.02 22.50
C GLU A 399 9.75 7.62 21.07
N ALA A 400 8.82 8.50 20.69
CA ALA A 400 8.83 9.13 19.37
C ALA A 400 10.00 10.13 19.17
N GLU A 401 10.38 10.88 20.21
CA GLU A 401 11.44 11.90 20.13
C GLU A 401 12.82 11.35 19.72
N PRO A 402 13.39 10.31 20.38
CA PRO A 402 14.70 9.78 19.99
C PRO A 402 14.68 9.22 18.56
N LEU A 403 13.55 8.66 18.12
CA LEU A 403 13.39 8.14 16.76
C LEU A 403 13.38 9.27 15.71
N PHE A 404 12.62 10.35 15.95
CA PHE A 404 12.67 11.52 15.06
C PHE A 404 14.07 12.14 15.03
N SER A 405 14.74 12.21 16.18
CA SER A 405 16.11 12.71 16.27
C SER A 405 17.08 11.84 15.46
N ALA A 406 17.00 10.52 15.60
CA ALA A 406 17.82 9.58 14.85
C ALA A 406 17.53 9.63 13.34
N ALA A 407 16.27 9.72 12.94
CA ALA A 407 15.89 9.87 11.53
C ALA A 407 16.44 11.19 10.94
N PHE A 408 16.33 12.28 11.68
CA PHE A 408 16.87 13.59 11.28
C PHE A 408 18.41 13.53 11.14
N SER A 409 19.10 12.93 12.10
CA SER A 409 20.56 12.72 12.06
C SER A 409 21.00 11.81 10.91
N ALA A 410 20.16 10.85 10.50
CA ALA A 410 20.42 10.00 9.34
C ALA A 410 20.21 10.73 8.00
N GLY A 411 19.60 11.93 8.01
CA GLY A 411 19.38 12.76 6.82
C GLY A 411 17.91 13.02 6.47
N HIS A 412 16.95 12.46 7.22
CA HIS A 412 15.53 12.65 6.97
C HIS A 412 15.06 14.03 7.46
N LEU A 413 15.24 15.05 6.62
CA LEU A 413 15.01 16.45 6.97
C LEU A 413 13.63 16.72 7.57
N TYR A 414 12.58 16.11 6.98
CA TYR A 414 11.20 16.31 7.39
C TYR A 414 10.91 15.81 8.83
N SER A 415 11.76 14.97 9.41
CA SER A 415 11.64 14.54 10.81
C SER A 415 11.73 15.68 11.82
N VAL A 416 12.29 16.84 11.43
CA VAL A 416 12.28 18.05 12.26
C VAL A 416 10.86 18.49 12.65
N VAL A 417 9.86 18.21 11.80
CA VAL A 417 8.45 18.50 12.09
C VAL A 417 7.98 17.78 13.35
N GLY A 418 8.31 16.48 13.48
CA GLY A 418 8.00 15.70 14.67
C GLY A 418 8.63 16.28 15.94
N LEU A 419 9.91 16.65 15.86
CA LEU A 419 10.65 17.28 16.97
C LEU A 419 10.06 18.64 17.38
N ALA A 420 9.73 19.49 16.40
CA ALA A 420 9.12 20.79 16.63
C ALA A 420 7.76 20.65 17.33
N ARG A 421 6.92 19.71 16.87
CA ARG A 421 5.60 19.43 17.47
C ARG A 421 5.72 18.90 18.88
N LEU A 422 6.59 17.93 19.13
CA LEU A 422 6.87 17.40 20.46
C LEU A 422 7.33 18.50 21.42
N THR A 423 8.19 19.40 20.95
CA THR A 423 8.67 20.53 21.76
C THR A 423 7.57 21.55 22.05
N SER A 424 6.71 21.82 21.08
CA SER A 424 5.54 22.69 21.25
C SER A 424 4.52 22.09 22.22
N LEU A 425 4.27 20.78 22.17
CA LEU A 425 3.40 20.07 23.11
C LEU A 425 3.88 20.18 24.56
N ARG A 426 5.19 20.36 24.78
CA ARG A 426 5.79 20.67 26.10
C ARG A 426 5.67 22.14 26.50
N GLY A 427 5.01 22.97 25.69
CA GLY A 427 4.81 24.40 25.92
C GLY A 427 5.92 25.30 25.38
N ASN A 428 6.94 24.77 24.70
CA ASN A 428 8.10 25.56 24.26
C ASN A 428 8.07 25.88 22.76
N LYS A 429 7.07 26.69 22.35
CA LYS A 429 6.91 27.15 20.96
C LYS A 429 8.16 27.84 20.40
N HIS A 430 8.86 28.60 21.22
CA HIS A 430 10.08 29.32 20.81
C HIS A 430 11.21 28.37 20.40
N PHE A 431 11.40 27.26 21.12
CA PHE A 431 12.40 26.26 20.72
C PHE A 431 11.99 25.49 19.46
N ALA A 432 10.70 25.21 19.29
CA ALA A 432 10.17 24.64 18.04
C ALA A 432 10.50 25.54 16.83
N LEU A 433 10.33 26.85 16.96
CA LEU A 433 10.72 27.81 15.93
C LEU A 433 12.23 27.81 15.66
N LYS A 434 13.07 27.78 16.71
CA LYS A 434 14.53 27.70 16.57
C LYS A 434 14.99 26.44 15.83
N LEU A 435 14.34 25.29 16.09
CA LEU A 435 14.62 24.05 15.37
C LEU A 435 14.30 24.17 13.87
N LEU A 436 13.21 24.86 13.52
CA LEU A 436 12.85 25.08 12.12
C LEU A 436 13.79 26.11 11.45
N ASP A 437 14.17 27.17 12.18
CA ASP A 437 15.11 28.19 11.70
C ASP A 437 16.49 27.61 11.38
N SER A 438 16.97 26.64 12.18
CA SER A 438 18.28 26.00 11.92
C SER A 438 18.26 25.22 10.60
N VAL A 439 17.18 24.51 10.32
CA VAL A 439 16.98 23.79 9.05
C VAL A 439 16.87 24.76 7.89
N MET A 440 16.05 25.81 8.02
CA MET A 440 15.84 26.81 6.98
C MET A 440 17.08 27.67 6.69
N SER A 441 18.00 27.82 7.64
CA SER A 441 19.24 28.56 7.42
C SER A 441 20.28 27.73 6.64
N SER A 442 20.16 26.40 6.69
CA SER A 442 21.13 25.48 6.06
C SER A 442 20.85 25.19 4.58
N ARG A 443 19.62 25.48 4.11
CA ARG A 443 19.13 25.11 2.77
C ARG A 443 18.11 26.13 2.26
N TRP A 444 17.71 26.02 0.99
CA TRP A 444 16.61 26.82 0.47
C TRP A 444 15.30 26.47 1.20
N PRO A 445 14.60 27.44 1.83
CA PRO A 445 13.38 27.16 2.55
C PRO A 445 12.23 26.71 1.66
N LEU A 446 11.51 25.66 2.07
CA LEU A 446 10.37 25.10 1.35
C LEU A 446 9.03 25.59 1.93
N GLY A 447 7.97 25.57 1.12
CA GLY A 447 6.63 26.03 1.53
C GLY A 447 6.12 25.33 2.80
N TRP A 448 6.34 24.02 2.93
CA TRP A 448 5.92 23.26 4.12
C TRP A 448 6.63 23.72 5.40
N MET A 449 7.84 24.27 5.32
CA MET A 449 8.58 24.77 6.49
C MET A 449 7.89 26.01 7.06
N TYR A 450 7.49 26.96 6.20
CA TYR A 450 6.71 28.13 6.61
C TYR A 450 5.32 27.74 7.12
N GLN A 451 4.67 26.75 6.49
CA GLN A 451 3.40 26.21 6.97
C GLN A 451 3.54 25.65 8.40
N GLU A 452 4.59 24.88 8.65
CA GLU A 452 4.84 24.31 9.98
C GLU A 452 5.19 25.40 11.00
N ARG A 453 6.02 26.40 10.64
CA ARG A 453 6.29 27.57 11.49
C ARG A 453 5.04 28.31 11.92
N ALA A 454 4.09 28.48 11.00
CA ALA A 454 2.83 29.17 11.25
C ALA A 454 1.97 28.49 12.34
N LEU A 455 2.22 27.22 12.67
CA LEU A 455 1.53 26.54 13.77
C LEU A 455 1.97 27.06 15.15
N TYR A 456 3.17 27.63 15.25
CA TYR A 456 3.75 28.12 16.51
C TYR A 456 3.67 29.64 16.68
N LEU A 457 3.13 30.33 15.68
CA LEU A 457 2.98 31.78 15.63
C LEU A 457 1.50 32.17 15.78
N ASP A 458 1.27 33.43 16.14
CA ASP A 458 -0.06 34.01 16.31
C ASP A 458 -0.19 35.29 15.47
N GLY A 459 -1.43 35.76 15.26
CA GLY A 459 -1.71 37.05 14.61
C GLY A 459 -1.12 37.20 13.20
N ASP A 460 -0.55 38.37 12.92
CA ASP A 460 -0.03 38.74 11.60
C ASP A 460 1.19 37.92 11.19
N SER A 461 2.08 37.57 12.13
CA SER A 461 3.25 36.72 11.85
C SER A 461 2.85 35.34 11.36
N LYS A 462 1.75 34.78 11.87
CA LYS A 462 1.17 33.53 11.35
C LYS A 462 0.72 33.69 9.90
N LEU A 463 -0.03 34.75 9.61
CA LEU A 463 -0.51 35.02 8.26
C LEU A 463 0.63 35.26 7.26
N GLU A 464 1.68 35.97 7.65
CA GLU A 464 2.87 36.19 6.84
C GLU A 464 3.56 34.87 6.47
N ASN A 465 3.72 33.96 7.43
CA ASN A 465 4.28 32.63 7.17
C ASN A 465 3.36 31.80 6.24
N LEU A 466 2.05 31.86 6.42
CA LEU A 466 1.11 31.17 5.51
C LEU A 466 1.10 31.75 4.10
N ASN A 467 1.26 33.07 3.97
CA ASN A 467 1.44 33.72 2.67
C ASN A 467 2.72 33.21 2.01
N LYS A 468 3.83 33.18 2.76
CA LYS A 468 5.11 32.69 2.24
C LYS A 468 5.07 31.21 1.87
N ALA A 469 4.37 30.39 2.65
CA ALA A 469 4.13 28.99 2.34
C ALA A 469 3.43 28.84 0.99
N THR A 470 2.41 29.66 0.73
CA THR A 470 1.65 29.66 -0.53
C THR A 470 2.49 30.14 -1.72
N GLU A 471 3.33 31.16 -1.53
CA GLU A 471 4.23 31.66 -2.59
C GLU A 471 5.21 30.59 -3.07
N LEU A 472 5.70 29.76 -2.14
CA LEU A 472 6.68 28.71 -2.42
C LEU A 472 6.01 27.41 -2.90
N ASP A 473 4.82 27.11 -2.39
CA ASP A 473 4.06 25.91 -2.74
C ASP A 473 2.55 26.21 -2.69
N PRO A 474 1.92 26.55 -3.83
CA PRO A 474 0.49 26.85 -3.90
C PRO A 474 -0.39 25.60 -3.78
N THR A 475 0.19 24.40 -3.70
CA THR A 475 -0.56 23.15 -3.55
C THR A 475 -0.84 22.79 -2.09
N LEU A 476 -0.21 23.50 -1.14
CA LEU A 476 -0.45 23.34 0.29
C LEU A 476 -1.87 23.77 0.67
N THR A 477 -2.66 22.82 1.17
CA THR A 477 -4.08 23.05 1.45
C THR A 477 -4.32 23.90 2.70
N TYR A 478 -3.54 23.67 3.77
CA TYR A 478 -3.78 24.29 5.07
C TYR A 478 -3.72 25.84 5.09
N PRO A 479 -2.78 26.52 4.40
CA PRO A 479 -2.77 27.98 4.30
C PRO A 479 -4.10 28.58 3.82
N TYR A 480 -4.67 28.04 2.73
CA TYR A 480 -5.93 28.51 2.17
C TYR A 480 -7.09 28.24 3.12
N MET A 481 -7.18 27.02 3.65
CA MET A 481 -8.23 26.67 4.60
C MET A 481 -8.21 27.54 5.86
N PHE A 482 -7.02 27.79 6.41
CA PHE A 482 -6.87 28.65 7.58
C PHE A 482 -7.31 30.08 7.29
N ARG A 483 -6.86 30.68 6.17
CA ARG A 483 -7.25 32.04 5.77
C ARG A 483 -8.76 32.14 5.53
N ALA A 484 -9.34 31.19 4.80
CA ALA A 484 -10.78 31.16 4.54
C ALA A 484 -11.60 30.98 5.82
N ALA A 485 -11.22 30.07 6.72
CA ALA A 485 -11.89 29.91 8.01
C ALA A 485 -11.78 31.17 8.88
N SER A 486 -10.64 31.88 8.84
CA SER A 486 -10.46 33.17 9.50
C SER A 486 -11.38 34.26 8.91
N LEU A 487 -11.54 34.30 7.59
CA LEU A 487 -12.44 35.22 6.89
C LEU A 487 -13.92 34.92 7.19
N MET A 488 -14.30 33.64 7.23
CA MET A 488 -15.63 33.20 7.66
C MET A 488 -15.95 33.66 9.08
N LYS A 489 -14.99 33.55 10.01
CA LYS A 489 -15.14 34.05 11.39
C LYS A 489 -15.33 35.57 11.45
N ARG A 490 -14.76 36.30 10.50
CA ARG A 490 -14.91 37.75 10.33
C ARG A 490 -16.14 38.13 9.49
N GLN A 491 -17.03 37.19 9.18
CA GLN A 491 -18.21 37.37 8.33
C GLN A 491 -17.92 37.88 6.91
N SER A 492 -16.68 37.70 6.42
CA SER A 492 -16.27 38.04 5.05
C SER A 492 -16.39 36.81 4.16
N VAL A 493 -17.61 36.34 3.93
CA VAL A 493 -17.90 35.05 3.29
C VAL A 493 -17.44 35.00 1.84
N GLU A 494 -17.63 36.07 1.07
CA GLU A 494 -17.22 36.18 -0.33
C GLU A 494 -15.68 36.12 -0.45
N ALA A 495 -14.96 36.77 0.47
CA ALA A 495 -13.51 36.70 0.51
C ALA A 495 -13.03 35.29 0.86
N ALA A 496 -13.73 34.59 1.77
CA ALA A 496 -13.42 33.20 2.09
C ALA A 496 -13.64 32.26 0.89
N LEU A 497 -14.71 32.48 0.11
CA LEU A 497 -14.96 31.75 -1.15
C LEU A 497 -13.83 31.96 -2.15
N MET A 498 -13.44 33.21 -2.38
CA MET A 498 -12.33 33.54 -3.30
C MET A 498 -11.04 32.84 -2.88
N GLU A 499 -10.79 32.75 -1.57
CA GLU A 499 -9.62 32.11 -1.02
C GLU A 499 -9.63 30.58 -1.23
N ILE A 500 -10.76 29.91 -0.99
CA ILE A 500 -10.87 28.44 -1.22
C ILE A 500 -10.87 28.09 -2.70
N ASN A 501 -11.46 28.93 -3.54
CA ASN A 501 -11.44 28.70 -4.99
C ASN A 501 -10.01 28.70 -5.56
N ARG A 502 -9.07 29.40 -4.94
CA ARG A 502 -7.66 29.36 -5.34
C ARG A 502 -7.06 27.95 -5.21
N ILE A 503 -7.20 27.30 -4.06
CA ILE A 503 -6.65 25.96 -3.85
C ILE A 503 -7.38 24.89 -4.67
N LEU A 504 -8.70 25.01 -4.81
CA LEU A 504 -9.48 24.10 -5.65
C LEU A 504 -9.10 24.20 -7.14
N GLY A 505 -8.51 25.32 -7.57
CA GLY A 505 -7.91 25.44 -8.90
C GLY A 505 -6.61 24.64 -9.09
N PHE A 506 -5.94 24.23 -8.00
CA PHE A 506 -4.73 23.39 -8.05
C PHE A 506 -5.03 21.92 -7.77
N LYS A 507 -5.84 21.63 -6.75
CA LYS A 507 -6.16 20.26 -6.33
C LYS A 507 -7.54 20.19 -5.70
N LEU A 508 -8.31 19.17 -6.08
CA LEU A 508 -9.59 18.85 -5.47
C LEU A 508 -9.39 18.10 -4.14
N VAL A 509 -9.85 18.69 -3.04
CA VAL A 509 -9.70 18.16 -1.68
C VAL A 509 -11.07 18.23 -0.98
N LEU A 510 -11.48 17.13 -0.33
CA LEU A 510 -12.82 16.99 0.27
C LEU A 510 -13.09 18.06 1.33
N GLU A 511 -12.12 18.34 2.19
CA GLU A 511 -12.25 19.33 3.26
C GLU A 511 -12.33 20.77 2.71
N CYS A 512 -11.71 21.04 1.55
CA CYS A 512 -11.88 22.31 0.85
C CYS A 512 -13.29 22.46 0.25
N LEU A 513 -13.81 21.39 -0.36
CA LEU A 513 -15.19 21.36 -0.87
C LEU A 513 -16.20 21.53 0.27
N GLU A 514 -15.96 20.89 1.41
CA GLU A 514 -16.82 21.03 2.60
C GLU A 514 -16.82 22.47 3.13
N LEU A 515 -15.65 23.12 3.19
CA LEU A 515 -15.56 24.52 3.60
C LEU A 515 -16.25 25.45 2.60
N ARG A 516 -16.08 25.21 1.29
CA ARG A 516 -16.76 25.98 0.24
C ARG A 516 -18.28 25.78 0.26
N PHE A 517 -18.73 24.55 0.46
CA PHE A 517 -20.14 24.22 0.72
C PHE A 517 -20.71 25.05 1.87
N CYS A 518 -19.99 25.13 3.00
CA CYS A 518 -20.42 25.94 4.14
C CYS A 518 -20.50 27.43 3.82
N CYS A 519 -19.56 27.95 3.01
CA CYS A 519 -19.62 29.33 2.55
C CYS A 519 -20.84 29.58 1.67
N TYR A 520 -21.17 28.67 0.73
CA TYR A 520 -22.37 28.79 -0.10
C TYR A 520 -23.67 28.73 0.71
N LEU A 521 -23.73 27.87 1.72
CA LEU A 521 -24.86 27.86 2.66
C LEU A 521 -25.00 29.19 3.42
N ALA A 522 -23.88 29.81 3.82
CA ALA A 522 -23.89 31.10 4.49
C ALA A 522 -24.36 32.25 3.58
N LEU A 523 -24.14 32.13 2.26
CA LEU A 523 -24.67 33.06 1.25
C LEU A 523 -26.09 32.71 0.78
N GLU A 524 -26.70 31.64 1.31
CA GLU A 524 -27.98 31.10 0.84
C GLU A 524 -27.95 30.70 -0.67
N ASP A 525 -26.77 30.40 -1.24
CA ASP A 525 -26.61 29.87 -2.60
C ASP A 525 -26.72 28.34 -2.59
N TYR A 526 -27.97 27.86 -2.53
CA TYR A 526 -28.27 26.43 -2.48
C TYR A 526 -27.86 25.67 -3.75
N ARG A 527 -27.82 26.33 -4.92
CA ARG A 527 -27.40 25.67 -6.17
C ARG A 527 -25.91 25.36 -6.14
N ALA A 528 -25.08 26.33 -5.71
CA ALA A 528 -23.64 26.10 -5.58
C ALA A 528 -23.31 25.13 -4.43
N ALA A 529 -24.05 25.19 -3.31
CA ALA A 529 -23.92 24.20 -2.24
C ALA A 529 -24.29 22.79 -2.71
N LEU A 530 -25.35 22.63 -3.51
CA LEU A 530 -25.74 21.34 -4.08
C LEU A 530 -24.63 20.76 -4.97
N CYS A 531 -23.99 21.62 -5.76
CA CYS A 531 -22.86 21.27 -6.61
C CYS A 531 -21.71 20.64 -5.79
N ASP A 532 -21.29 21.30 -4.71
CA ASP A 532 -20.18 20.83 -3.88
C ASP A 532 -20.48 19.50 -3.17
N VAL A 533 -21.69 19.34 -2.62
CA VAL A 533 -22.04 18.09 -1.93
C VAL A 533 -22.18 16.91 -2.91
N GLN A 534 -22.62 17.14 -4.15
CA GLN A 534 -22.64 16.10 -5.18
C GLN A 534 -21.23 15.71 -5.65
N ALA A 535 -20.32 16.69 -5.79
CA ALA A 535 -18.92 16.40 -6.07
C ALA A 535 -18.27 15.60 -4.93
N ILE A 536 -18.52 15.97 -3.67
CA ILE A 536 -18.11 15.20 -2.49
C ILE A 536 -18.61 13.76 -2.57
N LEU A 537 -19.90 13.55 -2.87
CA LEU A 537 -20.49 12.21 -2.96
C LEU A 537 -19.99 11.39 -4.14
N THR A 538 -19.54 12.05 -5.22
CA THR A 538 -18.87 11.39 -6.34
C THR A 538 -17.49 10.89 -5.92
N LEU A 539 -16.73 11.70 -5.18
CA LEU A 539 -15.39 11.36 -4.70
C LEU A 539 -15.45 10.30 -3.58
N ALA A 540 -16.40 10.43 -2.66
CA ALA A 540 -16.53 9.59 -1.47
C ALA A 540 -18.02 9.44 -1.09
N PRO A 541 -18.71 8.37 -1.57
CA PRO A 541 -20.14 8.19 -1.37
C PRO A 541 -20.60 8.14 0.10
N ASP A 542 -19.72 7.73 1.00
CA ASP A 542 -20.00 7.59 2.44
C ASP A 542 -19.34 8.68 3.29
N TYR A 543 -18.89 9.77 2.66
CA TYR A 543 -18.28 10.90 3.34
C TYR A 543 -19.21 11.51 4.38
N ARG A 544 -18.62 11.86 5.53
CA ARG A 544 -19.33 12.52 6.64
C ARG A 544 -18.75 13.90 6.85
N MET A 545 -19.59 14.91 6.65
CA MET A 545 -19.26 16.33 6.80
C MET A 545 -19.42 16.76 8.26
N ILE A 546 -18.92 17.95 8.56
CA ILE A 546 -19.02 18.66 9.83
C ILE A 546 -18.34 17.85 10.94
N GLY A 547 -17.05 17.58 10.73
CA GLY A 547 -16.23 16.79 11.65
C GLY A 547 -16.75 15.36 11.84
N GLY A 548 -17.27 14.74 10.77
CA GLY A 548 -17.77 13.37 10.77
C GLY A 548 -19.19 13.18 11.34
N ARG A 549 -19.90 14.26 11.69
CA ARG A 549 -21.19 14.17 12.40
C ARG A 549 -22.36 13.86 11.47
N VAL A 550 -22.37 14.44 10.26
CA VAL A 550 -23.53 14.37 9.35
C VAL A 550 -23.13 13.69 8.04
N ALA A 551 -23.93 12.74 7.56
CA ALA A 551 -23.66 12.11 6.27
C ALA A 551 -23.88 13.11 5.13
N ALA A 552 -22.96 13.19 4.17
CA ALA A 552 -23.08 14.10 3.03
C ALA A 552 -24.39 13.89 2.25
N LYS A 553 -24.85 12.63 2.13
CA LYS A 553 -26.15 12.27 1.52
C LYS A 553 -27.34 12.99 2.17
N GLN A 554 -27.32 13.15 3.50
CA GLN A 554 -28.39 13.83 4.24
C GLN A 554 -28.37 15.33 3.97
N LEU A 555 -27.19 15.96 3.97
CA LEU A 555 -27.05 17.39 3.65
C LEU A 555 -27.46 17.68 2.21
N ARG A 556 -27.13 16.78 1.27
CA ARG A 556 -27.60 16.87 -0.10
C ARG A 556 -29.13 16.93 -0.18
N MET A 557 -29.84 16.01 0.47
CA MET A 557 -31.31 16.00 0.44
C MET A 557 -31.90 17.32 0.96
N LEU A 558 -31.35 17.85 2.04
CA LEU A 558 -31.79 19.13 2.62
C LEU A 558 -31.54 20.32 1.69
N VAL A 559 -30.40 20.36 1.00
CA VAL A 559 -30.09 21.44 0.06
C VAL A 559 -30.94 21.32 -1.21
N LEU A 560 -31.16 20.10 -1.69
CA LEU A 560 -31.96 19.81 -2.88
C LEU A 560 -33.40 20.32 -2.75
N GLU A 561 -34.00 20.29 -1.57
CA GLU A 561 -35.34 20.86 -1.30
C GLU A 561 -35.45 22.36 -1.62
N ASN A 562 -34.31 23.07 -1.69
CA ASN A 562 -34.23 24.50 -1.95
C ASN A 562 -33.79 24.82 -3.40
N VAL A 563 -33.68 23.81 -4.27
CA VAL A 563 -33.24 23.94 -5.65
C VAL A 563 -34.33 23.43 -6.60
N GLU A 564 -34.64 24.21 -7.64
CA GLU A 564 -35.60 23.79 -8.67
C GLU A 564 -35.12 22.55 -9.43
N GLN A 565 -36.05 21.65 -9.74
CA GLN A 565 -35.75 20.44 -10.51
C GLN A 565 -35.47 20.79 -11.98
N SER A 566 -34.32 20.35 -12.48
CA SER A 566 -33.94 20.45 -13.90
C SER A 566 -34.52 19.28 -14.70
N THR A 567 -34.94 19.52 -15.94
CA THR A 567 -35.27 18.43 -16.86
C THR A 567 -34.01 17.73 -17.37
N THR A 568 -34.15 16.53 -17.95
CA THR A 568 -33.01 15.83 -18.57
C THR A 568 -32.36 16.63 -19.69
N ALA A 569 -33.15 17.38 -20.48
CA ALA A 569 -32.64 18.26 -21.52
C ALA A 569 -31.82 19.43 -20.94
N ASP A 570 -32.29 20.02 -19.84
CA ASP A 570 -31.56 21.09 -19.15
C ASP A 570 -30.21 20.58 -18.61
N CYS A 571 -30.18 19.36 -18.05
CA CYS A 571 -28.95 18.75 -17.58
C CYS A 571 -27.93 18.54 -18.71
N TRP A 572 -28.36 18.05 -19.88
CA TRP A 572 -27.46 17.90 -21.03
C TRP A 572 -26.89 19.24 -21.53
N MET A 573 -27.73 20.28 -21.58
CA MET A 573 -27.28 21.63 -21.94
C MET A 573 -26.26 22.17 -20.92
N GLN A 574 -26.56 22.05 -19.63
CA GLN A 574 -25.66 22.47 -18.56
C GLN A 574 -24.34 21.69 -18.56
N LEU A 575 -24.39 20.38 -18.83
CA LEU A 575 -23.19 19.57 -18.94
C LEU A 575 -22.32 20.06 -20.09
N TYR A 576 -22.90 20.34 -21.26
CA TYR A 576 -22.16 20.86 -22.41
C TYR A 576 -21.50 22.21 -22.11
N ASP A 577 -22.25 23.14 -21.53
CA ASP A 577 -21.77 24.49 -21.21
C ASP A 577 -20.62 24.45 -20.19
N ARG A 578 -20.79 23.69 -19.10
CA ARG A 578 -19.79 23.55 -18.03
C ARG A 578 -18.56 22.76 -18.48
N TRP A 579 -18.75 21.73 -19.29
CA TRP A 579 -17.63 20.97 -19.86
C TRP A 579 -16.78 21.86 -20.78
N SER A 580 -17.43 22.70 -21.57
CA SER A 580 -16.78 23.64 -22.49
C SER A 580 -16.04 24.76 -21.76
N SER A 581 -16.57 25.23 -20.63
CA SER A 581 -15.92 26.24 -19.78
C SER A 581 -14.88 25.66 -18.81
N VAL A 582 -14.66 24.34 -18.81
CA VAL A 582 -13.75 23.64 -17.89
C VAL A 582 -14.16 23.81 -16.42
N ASP A 583 -15.47 23.87 -16.16
CA ASP A 583 -16.04 23.76 -14.81
C ASP A 583 -16.24 22.29 -14.44
N ASP A 584 -15.14 21.67 -13.98
CA ASP A 584 -15.08 20.24 -13.68
C ASP A 584 -16.02 19.86 -12.54
N ILE A 585 -16.03 20.65 -11.47
CA ILE A 585 -16.84 20.39 -10.27
C ILE A 585 -18.33 20.51 -10.62
N GLY A 586 -18.69 21.54 -11.38
CA GLY A 586 -20.04 21.68 -11.92
C GLY A 586 -20.44 20.56 -12.86
N SER A 587 -19.53 20.13 -13.73
CA SER A 587 -19.77 18.99 -14.63
C SER A 587 -20.01 17.69 -13.86
N LEU A 588 -19.25 17.45 -12.78
CA LEU A 588 -19.47 16.31 -11.87
C LEU A 588 -20.85 16.37 -11.21
N SER A 589 -21.27 17.54 -10.73
CA SER A 589 -22.60 17.74 -10.12
C SER A 589 -23.73 17.44 -11.10
N VAL A 590 -23.62 17.91 -12.34
CA VAL A 590 -24.62 17.64 -13.39
C VAL A 590 -24.66 16.15 -13.73
N ILE A 591 -23.50 15.50 -13.90
CA ILE A 591 -23.44 14.05 -14.14
C ILE A 591 -24.04 13.28 -12.97
N TYR A 592 -23.75 13.67 -11.72
CA TYR A 592 -24.34 13.05 -10.54
C TYR A 592 -25.87 13.09 -10.60
N GLN A 593 -26.45 14.25 -10.94
CA GLN A 593 -27.90 14.40 -11.09
C GLN A 593 -28.46 13.53 -12.23
N MET A 594 -27.76 13.48 -13.38
CA MET A 594 -28.19 12.66 -14.52
C MET A 594 -28.14 11.17 -14.22
N LEU A 595 -27.19 10.71 -13.40
CA LEU A 595 -27.07 9.31 -12.99
C LEU A 595 -28.22 8.85 -12.09
N GLU A 596 -28.97 9.78 -11.47
CA GLU A 596 -30.22 9.44 -10.76
C GLU A 596 -31.37 9.11 -11.71
N SER A 597 -31.25 9.41 -13.00
CA SER A 597 -32.18 8.99 -14.04
C SER A 597 -31.77 7.66 -14.68
N ASP A 598 -32.69 7.00 -15.39
CA ASP A 598 -32.47 5.65 -15.93
C ASP A 598 -31.73 5.60 -17.30
N THR A 599 -31.38 6.74 -17.90
CA THR A 599 -30.84 6.75 -19.26
C THR A 599 -29.32 6.82 -19.33
N SER A 600 -28.71 5.95 -20.16
CA SER A 600 -27.31 6.01 -20.65
C SER A 600 -26.22 6.12 -19.56
N LYS A 601 -26.32 5.33 -18.49
CA LYS A 601 -25.39 5.36 -17.35
C LYS A 601 -23.93 5.06 -17.72
N GLY A 602 -23.67 4.12 -18.64
CA GLY A 602 -22.30 3.74 -19.05
C GLY A 602 -21.46 4.92 -19.54
N VAL A 603 -22.00 5.70 -20.49
CA VAL A 603 -21.32 6.88 -21.04
C VAL A 603 -21.12 7.97 -19.97
N LEU A 604 -22.10 8.19 -19.10
CA LEU A 604 -22.01 9.18 -18.03
C LEU A 604 -20.90 8.83 -17.02
N TYR A 605 -20.82 7.57 -16.61
CA TYR A 605 -19.75 7.08 -15.76
C TYR A 605 -18.36 7.17 -16.42
N PHE A 606 -18.28 6.90 -17.73
CA PHE A 606 -17.05 7.10 -18.48
C PHE A 606 -16.63 8.58 -18.55
N ARG A 607 -17.58 9.51 -18.75
CA ARG A 607 -17.27 10.96 -18.71
C ARG A 607 -16.89 11.42 -17.31
N GLN A 608 -17.54 10.88 -16.27
CA GLN A 608 -17.19 11.10 -14.88
C GLN A 608 -15.74 10.65 -14.58
N SER A 609 -15.32 9.48 -15.08
CA SER A 609 -13.95 9.01 -14.87
C SER A 609 -12.91 9.95 -15.50
N LEU A 610 -13.16 10.45 -16.71
CA LEU A 610 -12.27 11.41 -17.38
C LEU A 610 -12.15 12.73 -16.61
N LEU A 611 -13.25 13.26 -16.06
CA LEU A 611 -13.23 14.45 -15.20
C LEU A 611 -12.43 14.21 -13.93
N LEU A 612 -12.64 13.06 -13.29
CA LEU A 612 -11.94 12.70 -12.06
C LEU A 612 -10.44 12.52 -12.29
N LEU A 613 -10.02 11.99 -13.45
CA LEU A 613 -8.60 11.97 -13.84
C LEU A 613 -8.04 13.40 -14.00
N ARG A 614 -8.79 14.31 -14.65
CA ARG A 614 -8.39 15.73 -14.79
C ARG A 614 -8.26 16.43 -13.43
N LEU A 615 -9.09 16.04 -12.47
CA LEU A 615 -9.07 16.53 -11.09
C LEU A 615 -8.06 15.79 -10.17
N ASN A 616 -7.21 14.94 -10.75
CA ASN A 616 -6.23 14.13 -10.03
C ASN A 616 -6.85 13.25 -8.90
N CYS A 617 -7.98 12.62 -9.20
CA CYS A 617 -8.73 11.72 -8.31
C CYS A 617 -8.78 10.28 -8.88
N PRO A 618 -7.64 9.59 -9.02
CA PRO A 618 -7.53 8.34 -9.78
C PRO A 618 -8.37 7.19 -9.22
N GLU A 619 -8.52 7.07 -7.89
CA GLU A 619 -9.34 6.02 -7.28
C GLU A 619 -10.83 6.18 -7.61
N ALA A 620 -11.34 7.42 -7.50
CA ALA A 620 -12.72 7.72 -7.87
C ALA A 620 -12.94 7.56 -9.37
N ALA A 621 -11.94 7.91 -10.19
CA ALA A 621 -11.98 7.70 -11.63
C ALA A 621 -12.07 6.21 -11.98
N MET A 622 -11.25 5.35 -11.35
CA MET A 622 -11.28 3.91 -11.57
C MET A 622 -12.62 3.29 -11.16
N ARG A 623 -13.19 3.68 -10.01
CA ARG A 623 -14.55 3.24 -9.61
C ARG A 623 -15.60 3.65 -10.65
N SER A 624 -15.52 4.87 -11.16
CA SER A 624 -16.44 5.36 -12.20
C SER A 624 -16.27 4.56 -13.49
N LEU A 625 -15.04 4.23 -13.88
CA LEU A 625 -14.76 3.45 -15.08
C LEU A 625 -15.24 1.99 -14.97
N GLN A 626 -15.17 1.39 -13.78
CA GLN A 626 -15.77 0.08 -13.49
C GLN A 626 -17.29 0.13 -13.64
N LEU A 627 -17.96 1.15 -13.08
CA LEU A 627 -19.41 1.34 -13.28
C LEU A 627 -19.76 1.59 -14.76
N ALA A 628 -18.89 2.27 -15.52
CA ALA A 628 -19.08 2.44 -16.95
C ALA A 628 -19.09 1.10 -17.69
N ARG A 629 -18.17 0.18 -17.34
CA ARG A 629 -18.10 -1.19 -17.84
C ARG A 629 -19.37 -1.98 -17.52
N GLU A 630 -19.86 -1.90 -16.29
CA GLU A 630 -21.08 -2.60 -15.86
C GLU A 630 -22.34 -2.10 -16.58
N HIS A 631 -22.39 -0.80 -16.87
CA HIS A 631 -23.52 -0.15 -17.53
C HIS A 631 -23.30 0.12 -19.03
N ALA A 632 -22.36 -0.58 -19.67
CA ALA A 632 -22.08 -0.42 -21.10
C ALA A 632 -23.33 -0.79 -21.93
N ALA A 633 -23.70 0.05 -22.90
CA ALA A 633 -24.90 -0.18 -23.71
C ALA A 633 -24.64 -1.13 -24.89
N SER A 634 -23.37 -1.35 -25.22
CA SER A 634 -22.95 -2.21 -26.33
C SER A 634 -21.56 -2.82 -26.10
N ASP A 635 -21.24 -3.87 -26.85
CA ASP A 635 -19.95 -4.56 -26.74
C ASP A 635 -18.76 -3.67 -27.11
N HIS A 636 -18.89 -2.78 -28.11
CA HIS A 636 -17.80 -1.89 -28.50
C HIS A 636 -17.47 -0.88 -27.38
N GLU A 637 -18.48 -0.28 -26.73
CA GLU A 637 -18.28 0.60 -25.56
C GLU A 637 -17.62 -0.16 -24.41
N ARG A 638 -18.10 -1.38 -24.13
CA ARG A 638 -17.53 -2.23 -23.09
C ARG A 638 -16.05 -2.48 -23.34
N LEU A 639 -15.65 -2.80 -24.58
CA LEU A 639 -14.25 -3.01 -24.94
C LEU A 639 -13.41 -1.74 -24.76
N VAL A 640 -13.94 -0.55 -25.07
CA VAL A 640 -13.26 0.72 -24.79
C VAL A 640 -13.02 0.90 -23.29
N TYR A 641 -14.06 0.67 -22.47
CA TYR A 641 -13.93 0.84 -21.01
C TYR A 641 -12.97 -0.18 -20.41
N GLU A 642 -13.06 -1.45 -20.81
CA GLU A 642 -12.10 -2.49 -20.45
C GLU A 642 -10.67 -2.12 -20.85
N GLY A 643 -10.49 -1.54 -22.03
CA GLY A 643 -9.18 -1.10 -22.49
C GLY A 643 -8.59 0.07 -21.69
N TRP A 644 -9.41 1.05 -21.27
CA TRP A 644 -8.97 2.12 -20.37
C TRP A 644 -8.64 1.61 -18.97
N ILE A 645 -9.42 0.65 -18.45
CA ILE A 645 -9.13 -0.01 -17.17
C ILE A 645 -7.76 -0.68 -17.24
N LEU A 646 -7.49 -1.45 -18.30
CA LEU A 646 -6.21 -2.13 -18.50
C LEU A 646 -5.06 -1.13 -18.63
N TYR A 647 -5.24 -0.05 -19.39
CA TYR A 647 -4.26 1.02 -19.50
C TYR A 647 -3.93 1.66 -18.13
N ASP A 648 -4.94 2.05 -17.36
CA ASP A 648 -4.74 2.72 -16.06
C ASP A 648 -4.18 1.79 -14.97
N THR A 649 -4.34 0.47 -15.13
CA THR A 649 -3.75 -0.57 -14.27
C THR A 649 -2.36 -1.03 -14.74
N GLY A 650 -1.86 -0.48 -15.86
CA GLY A 650 -0.50 -0.74 -16.38
C GLY A 650 -0.39 -1.86 -17.42
N HIS A 651 -1.52 -2.45 -17.82
CA HIS A 651 -1.62 -3.49 -18.84
C HIS A 651 -1.81 -2.88 -20.24
N CYS A 652 -0.83 -2.09 -20.67
CA CYS A 652 -0.93 -1.25 -21.88
C CYS A 652 -1.12 -2.07 -23.18
N GLU A 653 -0.46 -3.22 -23.30
CA GLU A 653 -0.60 -4.08 -24.50
C GLU A 653 -2.01 -4.67 -24.62
N GLU A 654 -2.56 -5.18 -23.52
CA GLU A 654 -3.93 -5.72 -23.50
C GLU A 654 -4.97 -4.61 -23.70
N GLY A 655 -4.72 -3.42 -23.13
CA GLY A 655 -5.50 -2.22 -23.42
C GLY A 655 -5.52 -1.87 -24.92
N LEU A 656 -4.37 -1.97 -25.59
CA LEU A 656 -4.25 -1.76 -27.03
C LEU A 656 -5.06 -2.80 -27.83
N GLN A 657 -4.99 -4.08 -27.46
CA GLN A 657 -5.78 -5.14 -28.12
C GLN A 657 -7.29 -4.92 -27.97
N LYS A 658 -7.75 -4.48 -26.79
CA LYS A 658 -9.17 -4.13 -26.57
C LYS A 658 -9.61 -2.96 -27.44
N ALA A 659 -8.74 -1.95 -27.60
CA ALA A 659 -9.00 -0.83 -28.50
C ALA A 659 -9.14 -1.30 -29.97
N GLU A 660 -8.27 -2.19 -30.43
CA GLU A 660 -8.34 -2.77 -31.79
C GLU A 660 -9.60 -3.58 -32.02
N ALA A 661 -9.97 -4.42 -31.05
CA ALA A 661 -11.21 -5.20 -31.09
C ALA A 661 -12.44 -4.27 -31.16
N SER A 662 -12.46 -3.19 -30.37
CA SER A 662 -13.53 -2.19 -30.44
C SER A 662 -13.60 -1.54 -31.82
N ILE A 663 -12.46 -1.10 -32.39
CA ILE A 663 -12.40 -0.43 -33.69
C ILE A 663 -12.93 -1.36 -34.81
N ALA A 664 -12.65 -2.66 -34.72
CA ALA A 664 -13.11 -3.66 -35.68
C ALA A 664 -14.64 -3.82 -35.66
N ILE A 665 -15.29 -3.65 -34.50
CA ILE A 665 -16.76 -3.65 -34.38
C ILE A 665 -17.32 -2.31 -34.85
N GLN A 666 -16.84 -1.22 -34.26
CA GLN A 666 -17.30 0.14 -34.55
C GLN A 666 -16.17 1.14 -34.35
N ARG A 667 -15.89 1.92 -35.39
CA ARG A 667 -14.96 3.04 -35.32
C ARG A 667 -15.55 4.16 -34.44
N SER A 668 -14.95 4.41 -33.28
CA SER A 668 -15.30 5.49 -32.36
C SER A 668 -14.08 6.35 -32.03
N PHE A 669 -14.33 7.60 -31.65
CA PHE A 669 -13.26 8.50 -31.20
C PHE A 669 -12.51 7.88 -30.01
N GLU A 670 -13.24 7.36 -29.04
CA GLU A 670 -12.72 6.84 -27.78
C GLU A 670 -11.79 5.64 -27.99
N ALA A 671 -12.12 4.75 -28.94
CA ALA A 671 -11.30 3.58 -29.23
C ALA A 671 -9.98 3.95 -29.94
N PHE A 672 -10.02 4.85 -30.92
CA PHE A 672 -8.79 5.37 -31.55
C PHE A 672 -7.93 6.15 -30.56
N PHE A 673 -8.55 6.95 -29.69
CA PHE A 673 -7.84 7.73 -28.68
C PHE A 673 -7.14 6.82 -27.66
N LEU A 674 -7.82 5.79 -27.15
CA LEU A 674 -7.20 4.78 -26.29
C LEU A 674 -6.01 4.09 -26.99
N LYS A 675 -6.19 3.67 -28.26
CA LYS A 675 -5.12 3.02 -29.03
C LYS A 675 -3.89 3.91 -29.16
N ALA A 676 -4.09 5.21 -29.44
CA ALA A 676 -3.01 6.18 -29.55
C ALA A 676 -2.25 6.36 -28.22
N TYR A 677 -2.97 6.47 -27.09
CA TYR A 677 -2.37 6.63 -25.76
C TYR A 677 -1.61 5.39 -25.30
N ALA A 678 -2.21 4.22 -25.44
CA ALA A 678 -1.58 2.96 -25.06
C ALA A 678 -0.29 2.73 -25.87
N LEU A 679 -0.30 3.02 -27.18
CA LEU A 679 0.86 2.88 -28.05
C LEU A 679 1.99 3.88 -27.71
N ALA A 680 1.64 5.12 -27.40
CA ALA A 680 2.61 6.16 -27.04
C ALA A 680 3.34 5.85 -25.74
N ASP A 681 2.66 5.22 -24.78
CA ASP A 681 3.23 4.86 -23.49
C ASP A 681 3.99 3.51 -23.54
N SER A 682 3.59 2.58 -24.42
CA SER A 682 4.23 1.26 -24.54
C SER A 682 5.52 1.25 -25.37
N SER A 683 5.78 2.25 -26.21
CA SER A 683 6.94 2.26 -27.11
C SER A 683 7.68 3.60 -27.12
N LEU A 684 8.99 3.51 -26.88
CA LEU A 684 9.93 4.64 -26.93
C LEU A 684 10.57 4.83 -28.32
N GLU A 685 10.15 4.07 -29.33
CA GLU A 685 10.74 4.18 -30.66
C GLU A 685 10.27 5.46 -31.39
N PRO A 686 11.16 6.21 -32.05
CA PRO A 686 10.77 7.40 -32.81
C PRO A 686 9.72 7.15 -33.91
N SER A 687 9.67 5.93 -34.45
CA SER A 687 8.73 5.45 -35.47
C SER A 687 7.26 5.44 -34.99
N THR A 688 7.03 5.28 -33.69
CA THR A 688 5.66 5.22 -33.14
C THR A 688 4.98 6.57 -33.11
N SER A 689 5.74 7.66 -33.01
CA SER A 689 5.21 9.02 -33.02
C SER A 689 4.34 9.32 -34.24
N ALA A 690 4.78 8.94 -35.45
CA ALA A 690 4.03 9.12 -36.69
C ALA A 690 2.73 8.29 -36.71
N THR A 691 2.79 7.08 -36.15
CA THR A 691 1.62 6.19 -36.05
C THR A 691 0.59 6.76 -35.06
N VAL A 692 1.04 7.28 -33.91
CA VAL A 692 0.20 7.94 -32.91
C VAL A 692 -0.51 9.15 -33.51
N VAL A 693 0.20 9.99 -34.28
CA VAL A 693 -0.41 11.15 -34.97
C VAL A 693 -1.51 10.69 -35.94
N SER A 694 -1.24 9.67 -36.76
CA SER A 694 -2.24 9.13 -37.69
C SER A 694 -3.47 8.57 -36.97
N LEU A 695 -3.29 7.88 -35.83
CA LEU A 695 -4.41 7.38 -35.02
C LEU A 695 -5.27 8.51 -34.44
N LEU A 696 -4.65 9.62 -34.02
CA LEU A 696 -5.37 10.79 -33.52
C LEU A 696 -6.16 11.50 -34.64
N GLU A 697 -5.61 11.59 -35.85
CA GLU A 697 -6.35 12.11 -37.01
C GLU A 697 -7.58 11.25 -37.33
N ASP A 698 -7.43 9.93 -37.27
CA ASP A 698 -8.52 8.99 -37.48
C ASP A 698 -9.58 9.07 -36.38
N ALA A 699 -9.18 9.32 -35.13
CA ALA A 699 -10.12 9.57 -34.03
C ALA A 699 -11.00 10.79 -34.34
N LEU A 700 -10.40 11.89 -34.82
CA LEU A 700 -11.12 13.15 -35.10
C LEU A 700 -12.18 12.99 -36.20
N ARG A 701 -11.97 12.07 -37.15
CA ARG A 701 -12.91 11.74 -38.24
C ARG A 701 -14.11 10.90 -37.78
N CYS A 702 -14.05 10.28 -36.60
CA CYS A 702 -15.13 9.47 -36.06
C CYS A 702 -16.23 10.36 -35.41
N PRO A 703 -17.49 9.88 -35.32
CA PRO A 703 -18.52 10.55 -34.54
C PRO A 703 -18.18 10.60 -33.05
N SER A 704 -18.73 11.58 -32.34
CA SER A 704 -18.60 11.75 -30.88
C SER A 704 -19.84 12.45 -30.34
N ASP A 705 -20.09 12.22 -29.05
CA ASP A 705 -21.11 12.86 -28.22
C ASP A 705 -20.96 14.38 -28.02
N ARG A 706 -20.02 15.04 -28.73
CA ARG A 706 -19.78 16.49 -28.72
C ARG A 706 -19.24 17.05 -27.40
N LEU A 707 -18.89 16.21 -26.43
CA LEU A 707 -18.15 16.63 -25.22
C LEU A 707 -16.63 16.60 -25.46
N ARG A 708 -16.19 17.18 -26.59
CA ARG A 708 -14.76 17.24 -26.97
C ARG A 708 -14.09 18.49 -26.41
N LYS A 709 -12.87 18.35 -25.90
CA LYS A 709 -12.02 19.49 -25.53
C LYS A 709 -11.75 20.33 -26.79
N GLY A 710 -12.00 21.65 -26.73
CA GLY A 710 -11.66 22.57 -27.82
C GLY A 710 -12.76 22.89 -28.84
N GLN A 711 -14.03 22.52 -28.60
CA GLN A 711 -15.17 23.14 -29.30
C GLN A 711 -15.50 24.53 -28.73
N VAL A 712 -14.48 25.38 -28.54
CA VAL A 712 -14.73 26.82 -28.58
C VAL A 712 -14.95 27.11 -30.06
N ARG A 713 -16.16 27.52 -30.42
CA ARG A 713 -16.44 28.09 -31.74
C ARG A 713 -15.37 29.15 -32.02
N LEU A 714 -14.60 28.97 -33.09
CA LEU A 714 -13.96 30.10 -33.77
C LEU A 714 -15.03 31.09 -34.23
#